data_AF-A0A9K3PIU4-F1
#
_entry.id   AF-A0A9K3PIU4-F1
#
_cell.length_a   1.000
_cell.length_b   1.000
_cell.length_c   1.000
_cell.angle_alpha   90.00
_cell.angle_beta   90.00
_cell.angle_gamma   90.00
#
_symmetry.space_group_name_H-M   'P 1'
#
loop_
_entity.id
_entity.type
_entity.pdbx_description
1 polymer ?
#
loop_
_entity_poly.entity_id
_entity_poly.type
_entity_poly.pdbx_seq_one_letter_code
_entity_poly.pdbx_strand_id
1 'polypeptide(L)'
;MDEFLVPLETPCVYHDANFLDPSDATEFYQDLLKNIPWEKTAKINRWVHLCKERADGDSSAGEQLQPGYAYKDAPRAGLENNTQGYANPPFPDTVQKIREACQEWYLKNKKNSKSDDGTSLPPSFNVCLLNFYQDGTQRIGWHSDREEIGRTTPIASVSLGTTRQFLIRSQSNGMNDRASLMLQHGSLVVMEPECQLQYLHSIAKEPHITEGRINLTFRCKNEGETTAGEEMHTERDNALDKITSGVEANANGWSNDTAGIVATASIFGEDLLRSNELFRDTLEPNQVFFLAKTNLGAEKYTAAEIQEHLDPDKQHNGSMIPWQIIIRPFEIDGFVACCLPMEEMDTMESSDENDRRTKTTILLQMQSILFKLRSVYHVIRYHHHFRLNDCRRNDGQDDDTEEMMIPKEALYEYVKKILLNGTLSFGTHDDKNNNENTSDDAPAVTFRVTCERIGGPHSWQAPDVEYEIGGAISQVMEVHGWKVKMNDYDLCIRADVIGKYIVLGTQINVHDMTKGRFVLKYHNAVTIKSNLAYVMLRLGNLLPGNLLLDPFCGSGTIPMEALQMFQGKISVVGMDVSKKSANGAWANAKGNGYSEKDGIYTRRFVHADARGLRRQVEDDSVDAVVTNLPWGVMTGQHQSGDALQTLYEVFLRNSWYVLKPGGRLVLFVLRGLQMMRIIRKLSGRFNLLLVNVIRTSNNLPCIVVIEKLESDRVRDAIKGQLAHLNQFVSVSPEIFQSIHTEELEDD
;
A
#
# COMPACT_ATOMS: atom_id res chain seq x y z
N MET A 1 -22.17 -30.10 28.17
CA MET A 1 -22.23 -29.06 27.12
C MET A 1 -23.55 -29.10 26.34
N ASP A 2 -24.14 -30.28 26.15
CA ASP A 2 -25.33 -30.50 25.30
C ASP A 2 -26.56 -29.64 25.62
N GLU A 3 -26.78 -29.26 26.89
CA GLU A 3 -27.91 -28.38 27.26
C GLU A 3 -27.81 -26.96 26.66
N PHE A 4 -26.60 -26.53 26.29
CA PHE A 4 -26.33 -25.24 25.66
C PHE A 4 -26.21 -25.33 24.14
N LEU A 5 -26.37 -26.52 23.57
CA LEU A 5 -26.09 -26.76 22.16
C LEU A 5 -27.06 -26.01 21.25
N VAL A 6 -26.52 -25.29 20.28
CA VAL A 6 -27.29 -24.64 19.23
C VAL A 6 -27.65 -25.70 18.17
N PRO A 7 -28.93 -25.80 17.74
CA PRO A 7 -29.37 -26.84 16.81
C PRO A 7 -28.89 -26.55 15.38
N LEU A 8 -27.67 -26.99 15.08
CA LEU A 8 -27.04 -27.00 13.77
C LEU A 8 -26.77 -28.45 13.34
N GLU A 9 -26.62 -28.71 12.04
CA GLU A 9 -26.29 -30.07 11.55
C GLU A 9 -25.01 -30.62 12.19
N THR A 10 -23.98 -29.78 12.36
CA THR A 10 -22.76 -30.12 13.10
C THR A 10 -22.77 -29.42 14.47
N PRO A 11 -22.67 -30.18 15.59
CA PRO A 11 -22.76 -29.63 16.94
C PRO A 11 -21.46 -28.90 17.34
N CYS A 12 -21.34 -27.63 16.93
CA CYS A 12 -20.10 -26.85 17.08
C CYS A 12 -20.30 -25.47 17.73
N VAL A 13 -21.53 -25.10 18.11
CA VAL A 13 -21.83 -23.82 18.76
C VAL A 13 -22.69 -24.05 20.00
N TYR A 14 -22.32 -23.39 21.10
CA TYR A 14 -23.01 -23.44 22.38
C TYR A 14 -23.40 -22.03 22.83
N HIS A 15 -24.57 -21.87 23.42
CA HIS A 15 -25.09 -20.59 23.88
C HIS A 15 -25.65 -20.70 25.29
N ASP A 16 -25.07 -19.94 26.21
CA ASP A 16 -25.55 -19.78 27.58
C ASP A 16 -26.08 -18.35 27.77
N ALA A 17 -27.41 -18.24 27.85
CA ALA A 17 -28.10 -16.97 28.02
C ALA A 17 -27.92 -16.36 29.43
N ASN A 18 -27.53 -17.17 30.43
CA ASN A 18 -27.44 -16.77 31.83
C ASN A 18 -26.00 -16.92 32.36
N PHE A 19 -25.01 -16.70 31.49
CA PHE A 19 -23.60 -16.93 31.81
C PHE A 19 -23.07 -16.03 32.93
N LEU A 20 -23.28 -14.71 32.84
CA LEU A 20 -22.96 -13.75 33.91
C LEU A 20 -24.21 -13.40 34.72
N ASP A 21 -24.02 -13.11 36.00
CA ASP A 21 -25.08 -12.49 36.80
C ASP A 21 -25.43 -11.10 36.22
N PRO A 22 -26.72 -10.73 36.14
CA PRO A 22 -27.13 -9.42 35.61
C PRO A 22 -26.49 -8.22 36.31
N SER A 23 -26.20 -8.28 37.62
CA SER A 23 -25.52 -7.18 38.32
C SER A 23 -24.07 -7.05 37.85
N ASP A 24 -23.37 -8.17 37.72
CA ASP A 24 -21.97 -8.21 37.32
C ASP A 24 -21.82 -7.79 35.85
N ALA A 25 -22.70 -8.27 34.97
CA ALA A 25 -22.74 -7.86 33.57
C ALA A 25 -22.97 -6.34 33.41
N THR A 26 -23.79 -5.75 34.28
CA THR A 26 -24.04 -4.31 34.29
C THR A 26 -22.81 -3.54 34.75
N GLU A 27 -22.17 -3.98 35.83
CA GLU A 27 -20.93 -3.40 36.35
C GLU A 27 -19.82 -3.44 35.28
N PHE A 28 -19.60 -4.61 34.67
CA PHE A 28 -18.60 -4.79 33.62
C PHE A 28 -18.90 -3.92 32.39
N TYR A 29 -20.16 -3.82 31.97
CA TYR A 29 -20.54 -2.98 30.84
C TYR A 29 -20.22 -1.49 31.09
N GLN A 30 -20.52 -0.99 32.29
CA GLN A 30 -20.24 0.41 32.65
C GLN A 30 -18.73 0.67 32.78
N ASP A 31 -18.00 -0.26 33.38
CA ASP A 31 -16.55 -0.17 33.51
C ASP A 31 -15.87 -0.13 32.13
N LEU A 32 -16.22 -1.05 31.24
CA LEU A 32 -15.65 -1.09 29.89
C LEU A 32 -16.01 0.15 29.06
N LEU A 33 -17.23 0.67 29.18
CA LEU A 33 -17.61 1.91 28.50
C LEU A 33 -16.76 3.11 28.95
N LYS A 34 -16.41 3.16 30.23
CA LYS A 34 -15.70 4.29 30.84
C LYS A 34 -14.19 4.21 30.66
N ASN A 35 -13.63 3.01 30.82
CA ASN A 35 -12.19 2.81 31.04
C ASN A 35 -11.47 2.23 29.82
N ILE A 36 -12.18 1.76 28.79
CA ILE A 36 -11.56 1.30 27.54
C ILE A 36 -11.40 2.48 26.57
N PRO A 37 -10.19 2.72 26.04
CA PRO A 37 -9.96 3.75 25.02
C PRO A 37 -10.48 3.26 23.65
N TRP A 38 -11.78 3.48 23.40
CA TRP A 38 -12.44 3.03 22.17
C TRP A 38 -11.92 3.74 20.93
N GLU A 39 -11.56 2.95 19.91
CA GLU A 39 -11.13 3.50 18.62
C GLU A 39 -12.24 3.49 17.59
N LYS A 40 -12.47 4.66 16.98
CA LYS A 40 -13.54 4.86 16.02
C LYS A 40 -13.13 4.36 14.64
N THR A 41 -13.60 3.19 14.25
CA THR A 41 -13.47 2.72 12.85
C THR A 41 -14.67 3.19 12.01
N ALA A 42 -14.55 3.12 10.69
CA ALA A 42 -15.62 3.50 9.76
C ALA A 42 -16.91 2.65 9.87
N LYS A 43 -16.93 1.56 10.66
CA LYS A 43 -18.06 0.63 10.76
C LYS A 43 -18.50 0.30 12.20
N ILE A 44 -17.57 0.06 13.13
CA ILE A 44 -17.82 -0.34 14.54
C ILE A 44 -16.66 0.19 15.41
N ASN A 45 -16.88 0.64 16.65
CA ASN A 45 -15.76 1.00 17.53
C ASN A 45 -15.02 -0.27 18.00
N ARG A 46 -13.68 -0.28 18.04
CA ARG A 46 -12.89 -1.49 18.36
C ARG A 46 -11.80 -1.22 19.40
N TRP A 47 -11.45 -2.26 20.15
CA TRP A 47 -10.28 -2.32 21.03
C TRP A 47 -9.73 -3.76 21.04
N VAL A 48 -8.41 -3.95 21.07
CA VAL A 48 -7.76 -5.29 20.99
C VAL A 48 -6.64 -5.37 22.02
N HIS A 49 -6.57 -6.46 22.79
CA HIS A 49 -5.50 -6.68 23.79
C HIS A 49 -5.07 -8.13 23.85
N LEU A 50 -3.79 -8.36 24.16
CA LEU A 50 -3.18 -9.69 24.22
C LEU A 50 -2.44 -9.85 25.54
N CYS A 51 -2.73 -10.91 26.29
CA CYS A 51 -2.17 -11.16 27.62
C CYS A 51 -1.26 -12.40 27.56
N LYS A 52 -0.04 -12.32 28.13
CA LYS A 52 0.77 -13.52 28.41
C LYS A 52 0.55 -13.92 29.88
N GLU A 53 0.10 -15.16 30.13
CA GLU A 53 0.18 -15.75 31.47
C GLU A 53 1.63 -16.17 31.75
N ARG A 54 2.16 -15.90 32.95
CA ARG A 54 3.35 -16.61 33.44
C ARG A 54 2.93 -18.04 33.76
N ALA A 55 3.67 -19.02 33.27
CA ALA A 55 3.51 -20.40 33.73
C ALA A 55 3.81 -20.46 35.23
N ASP A 56 2.82 -20.84 36.04
CA ASP A 56 3.03 -21.13 37.45
C ASP A 56 3.94 -22.36 37.55
N GLY A 57 5.23 -22.16 37.86
CA GLY A 57 6.10 -23.27 38.23
C GLY A 57 7.60 -23.18 38.03
N ASP A 58 8.19 -22.09 37.51
CA ASP A 58 9.65 -22.05 37.35
C ASP A 58 10.31 -20.89 38.10
N SER A 59 10.78 -21.22 39.30
CA SER A 59 11.64 -20.39 40.13
C SER A 59 13.09 -20.84 39.99
N SER A 60 13.67 -20.75 38.78
CA SER A 60 15.13 -20.81 38.61
C SER A 60 15.61 -20.46 37.20
N ALA A 61 16.72 -19.73 37.16
CA ALA A 61 17.65 -19.51 36.04
C ALA A 61 17.23 -18.53 34.92
N GLY A 62 18.16 -17.63 34.61
CA GLY A 62 18.02 -16.63 33.57
C GLY A 62 18.15 -17.24 32.18
N GLU A 63 17.08 -17.13 31.41
CA GLU A 63 17.09 -17.25 29.95
C GLU A 63 16.49 -15.98 29.34
N GLN A 64 17.10 -15.51 28.26
CA GLN A 64 16.71 -14.33 27.50
C GLN A 64 15.31 -14.53 26.90
N LEU A 65 14.33 -13.75 27.36
CA LEU A 65 12.96 -13.76 26.84
C LEU A 65 12.89 -13.04 25.49
N GLN A 66 12.48 -13.76 24.44
CA GLN A 66 12.23 -13.19 23.11
C GLN A 66 11.02 -12.21 23.09
N PRO A 67 11.02 -11.20 22.20
CA PRO A 67 10.00 -10.15 22.18
C PRO A 67 8.61 -10.69 21.85
N GLY A 68 7.62 -10.22 22.62
CA GLY A 68 6.21 -10.58 22.51
C GLY A 68 5.55 -10.12 21.20
N TYR A 69 4.55 -10.90 20.78
CA TYR A 69 3.79 -10.76 19.55
C TYR A 69 3.05 -9.42 19.40
N ALA A 70 3.09 -8.81 18.21
CA ALA A 70 2.31 -7.64 17.82
C ALA A 70 1.19 -8.04 16.84
N TYR A 71 -0.07 -7.96 17.28
CA TYR A 71 -1.22 -8.12 16.40
C TYR A 71 -1.34 -6.87 15.50
N LYS A 72 -1.10 -7.00 14.18
CA LYS A 72 -1.00 -5.87 13.23
C LYS A 72 -2.31 -5.09 13.01
N ASP A 73 -3.44 -5.60 13.50
CA ASP A 73 -4.75 -4.91 13.50
C ASP A 73 -5.12 -4.33 14.87
N ALA A 74 -4.21 -4.35 15.86
CA ALA A 74 -4.38 -3.59 17.09
C ALA A 74 -4.26 -2.10 16.75
N PRO A 75 -5.35 -1.34 16.82
CA PRO A 75 -5.26 0.08 16.61
C PRO A 75 -4.69 0.69 17.93
N ARG A 76 -4.14 1.90 17.88
CA ARG A 76 -3.37 2.52 18.98
C ARG A 76 -4.23 2.88 20.19
N ALA A 77 -4.43 1.95 21.11
CA ALA A 77 -4.96 2.24 22.44
C ALA A 77 -3.86 2.78 23.37
N GLY A 78 -3.78 4.11 23.49
CA GLY A 78 -3.31 4.87 24.66
C GLY A 78 -1.97 4.48 25.32
N LEU A 79 -0.91 5.22 25.01
CA LEU A 79 0.23 5.38 25.91
C LEU A 79 -0.20 6.20 27.13
N GLU A 80 -0.25 5.61 28.33
CA GLU A 80 0.03 6.30 29.60
C GLU A 80 0.76 5.37 30.60
N ASN A 81 2.03 5.70 30.84
CA ASN A 81 2.78 5.69 32.11
C ASN A 81 2.73 4.49 33.08
N ASN A 82 3.94 4.04 33.46
CA ASN A 82 4.31 3.18 34.60
C ASN A 82 4.02 1.67 34.52
N THR A 83 4.91 0.93 33.85
CA THR A 83 5.41 -0.35 34.39
C THR A 83 6.80 -0.63 33.85
N GLN A 84 7.80 -0.66 34.74
CA GLN A 84 9.15 -1.16 34.46
C GLN A 84 9.08 -2.60 33.94
N GLY A 85 9.67 -2.88 32.77
CA GLY A 85 10.29 -4.18 32.45
C GLY A 85 9.40 -5.44 32.40
N TYR A 86 8.19 -5.42 31.82
CA TYR A 86 7.42 -6.64 31.58
C TYR A 86 6.92 -6.75 30.14
N ALA A 87 7.10 -7.94 29.53
CA ALA A 87 6.44 -8.33 28.29
C ALA A 87 4.91 -8.36 28.51
N ASN A 88 4.15 -7.62 27.68
CA ASN A 88 2.68 -7.49 27.63
C ASN A 88 1.95 -7.37 29.00
N PRO A 89 1.34 -6.22 29.35
CA PRO A 89 0.61 -6.08 30.60
C PRO A 89 -0.63 -7.01 30.66
N PRO A 90 -1.05 -7.43 31.88
CA PRO A 90 -2.22 -8.28 32.05
C PRO A 90 -3.48 -7.64 31.44
N PHE A 91 -4.52 -8.44 31.19
CA PHE A 91 -5.81 -7.88 30.82
C PHE A 91 -6.28 -6.89 31.90
N PRO A 92 -6.97 -5.79 31.52
CA PRO A 92 -7.67 -4.96 32.49
C PRO A 92 -8.54 -5.83 33.41
N ASP A 93 -8.65 -5.49 34.70
CA ASP A 93 -9.30 -6.32 35.72
C ASP A 93 -10.67 -6.87 35.28
N THR A 94 -11.50 -6.04 34.66
CA THR A 94 -12.81 -6.45 34.12
C THR A 94 -12.70 -7.49 33.01
N VAL A 95 -11.77 -7.30 32.07
CA VAL A 95 -11.51 -8.27 30.99
C VAL A 95 -10.93 -9.57 31.55
N GLN A 96 -10.06 -9.49 32.56
CA GLN A 96 -9.48 -10.64 33.25
C GLN A 96 -10.55 -11.48 33.97
N LYS A 97 -11.46 -10.85 34.71
CA LYS A 97 -12.58 -11.54 35.39
C LYS A 97 -13.49 -12.26 34.40
N ILE A 98 -13.85 -11.60 33.29
CA ILE A 98 -14.69 -12.23 32.25
C ILE A 98 -13.96 -13.40 31.59
N ARG A 99 -12.65 -13.25 31.34
CA ARG A 99 -11.80 -14.33 30.80
C ARG A 99 -11.79 -15.55 31.71
N GLU A 100 -11.59 -15.35 33.01
CA GLU A 100 -11.58 -16.42 34.01
C GLU A 100 -12.93 -17.14 34.07
N ALA A 101 -14.04 -16.39 34.04
CA ALA A 101 -15.37 -16.97 33.97
C ALA A 101 -15.58 -17.81 32.69
N CYS A 102 -15.11 -17.33 31.53
CA CYS A 102 -15.15 -18.08 30.27
C CYS A 102 -14.32 -19.36 30.35
N GLN A 103 -13.13 -19.28 30.95
CA GLN A 103 -12.22 -20.41 31.14
C GLN A 103 -12.84 -21.47 32.06
N GLU A 104 -13.40 -21.07 33.20
CA GLU A 104 -14.08 -21.96 34.14
C GLU A 104 -15.31 -22.62 33.51
N TRP A 105 -16.14 -21.84 32.81
CA TRP A 105 -17.32 -22.36 32.11
C TRP A 105 -16.92 -23.41 31.08
N TYR A 106 -15.89 -23.12 30.26
CA TYR A 106 -15.43 -24.03 29.23
C TYR A 106 -14.89 -25.34 29.83
N LEU A 107 -14.03 -25.26 30.86
CA LEU A 107 -13.44 -26.42 31.52
C LEU A 107 -14.48 -27.27 32.25
N LYS A 108 -15.44 -26.66 32.94
CA LYS A 108 -16.51 -27.35 33.66
C LYS A 108 -17.40 -28.13 32.70
N ASN A 109 -17.76 -27.52 31.56
CA ASN A 109 -18.72 -28.09 30.62
C ASN A 109 -18.11 -29.06 29.59
N LYS A 110 -16.79 -28.98 29.35
CA LYS A 110 -16.04 -29.90 28.47
C LYS A 110 -15.56 -31.18 29.17
N LYS A 111 -15.42 -31.18 30.50
CA LYS A 111 -15.01 -32.36 31.32
C LYS A 111 -15.90 -33.61 31.20
N ASN A 112 -17.02 -33.55 30.46
CA ASN A 112 -17.87 -34.70 30.16
C ASN A 112 -17.57 -35.37 28.79
N SER A 113 -16.61 -34.85 28.02
CA SER A 113 -16.19 -35.42 26.73
C SER A 113 -14.78 -35.96 26.85
N LYS A 114 -14.63 -37.30 26.90
CA LYS A 114 -13.32 -37.98 26.91
C LYS A 114 -12.52 -37.57 25.66
N SER A 115 -11.43 -36.83 25.82
CA SER A 115 -10.37 -36.77 24.81
C SER A 115 -9.33 -37.84 25.14
N ASP A 116 -9.18 -38.79 24.23
CA ASP A 116 -8.43 -40.05 24.36
C ASP A 116 -6.92 -39.93 24.04
N ASP A 117 -6.35 -38.73 24.11
CA ASP A 117 -4.91 -38.53 23.92
C ASP A 117 -4.37 -37.60 25.01
N GLY A 118 -3.69 -38.19 26.00
CA GLY A 118 -3.25 -37.54 27.25
C GLY A 118 -2.08 -36.57 27.09
N THR A 119 -2.03 -35.79 26.01
CA THR A 119 -0.86 -34.99 25.62
C THR A 119 -1.12 -33.50 25.39
N SER A 120 -2.38 -33.01 25.38
CA SER A 120 -2.67 -31.57 25.23
C SER A 120 -3.13 -30.91 26.54
N LEU A 121 -2.43 -29.86 26.98
CA LEU A 121 -2.90 -28.96 28.03
C LEU A 121 -4.29 -28.38 27.66
N PRO A 122 -5.16 -28.09 28.65
CA PRO A 122 -6.43 -27.44 28.37
C PRO A 122 -6.21 -26.09 27.67
N PRO A 123 -7.07 -25.71 26.71
CA PRO A 123 -6.92 -24.44 25.99
C PRO A 123 -7.04 -23.27 26.95
N SER A 124 -6.07 -22.34 26.94
CA SER A 124 -6.09 -21.11 27.75
C SER A 124 -6.52 -19.92 26.89
N PHE A 125 -7.61 -19.24 27.31
CA PHE A 125 -8.05 -18.00 26.68
C PHE A 125 -7.09 -16.85 27.03
N ASN A 126 -6.16 -16.55 26.12
CA ASN A 126 -5.08 -15.58 26.33
C ASN A 126 -5.07 -14.41 25.33
N VAL A 127 -6.03 -14.36 24.41
CA VAL A 127 -6.24 -13.23 23.49
C VAL A 127 -7.68 -12.71 23.61
N CYS A 128 -7.87 -11.39 23.63
CA CYS A 128 -9.19 -10.77 23.69
C CYS A 128 -9.38 -9.63 22.66
N LEU A 129 -10.49 -9.66 21.92
CA LEU A 129 -10.93 -8.63 20.99
C LEU A 129 -12.27 -8.03 21.45
N LEU A 130 -12.34 -6.70 21.61
CA LEU A 130 -13.56 -5.97 21.98
C LEU A 130 -14.15 -5.22 20.77
N ASN A 131 -15.45 -5.38 20.54
CA ASN A 131 -16.22 -4.60 19.57
C ASN A 131 -17.36 -3.87 20.28
N PHE A 132 -17.45 -2.55 20.13
CA PHE A 132 -18.56 -1.75 20.64
C PHE A 132 -19.47 -1.25 19.51
N TYR A 133 -20.70 -1.75 19.53
CA TYR A 133 -21.81 -1.35 18.68
C TYR A 133 -22.59 -0.26 19.42
N GLN A 134 -22.66 0.95 18.88
CA GLN A 134 -23.35 2.09 19.49
C GLN A 134 -24.87 1.96 19.42
N ASP A 135 -25.37 1.32 18.36
CA ASP A 135 -26.81 1.15 18.12
C ASP A 135 -27.08 -0.05 17.17
N GLY A 136 -28.35 -0.24 16.84
CA GLY A 136 -28.85 -1.25 15.92
C GLY A 136 -28.48 -1.05 14.45
N THR A 137 -27.97 0.11 14.04
CA THR A 137 -27.58 0.39 12.64
C THR A 137 -26.25 -0.24 12.27
N GLN A 138 -25.39 -0.48 13.27
CA GLN A 138 -24.10 -1.13 13.13
C GLN A 138 -24.26 -2.66 13.11
N ARG A 139 -23.51 -3.32 12.20
CA ARG A 139 -23.59 -4.76 11.94
C ARG A 139 -22.22 -5.35 11.61
N ILE A 140 -22.07 -6.67 11.78
CA ILE A 140 -21.02 -7.46 11.14
C ILE A 140 -21.68 -8.45 10.19
N GLY A 141 -21.28 -8.43 8.91
CA GLY A 141 -21.85 -9.30 7.88
C GLY A 141 -21.47 -10.78 8.08
N TRP A 142 -21.99 -11.66 7.23
CA TRP A 142 -21.64 -13.08 7.25
C TRP A 142 -20.12 -13.28 7.09
N HIS A 143 -19.51 -13.91 8.08
CA HIS A 143 -18.09 -14.27 8.11
C HIS A 143 -17.88 -15.54 8.92
N SER A 144 -16.74 -16.18 8.74
CA SER A 144 -16.12 -17.00 9.78
C SER A 144 -14.84 -16.31 10.22
N ASP A 145 -14.43 -16.56 11.45
CA ASP A 145 -13.21 -16.00 12.00
C ASP A 145 -12.00 -16.67 11.32
N ARG A 146 -11.05 -15.86 10.81
CA ARG A 146 -9.89 -16.33 10.01
C ARG A 146 -8.75 -16.86 10.88
N GLU A 147 -7.84 -17.61 10.25
CA GLU A 147 -6.63 -18.27 10.82
C GLU A 147 -5.65 -17.37 11.55
N GLU A 148 -5.71 -16.05 11.33
CA GLU A 148 -4.71 -15.09 11.80
C GLU A 148 -4.58 -15.04 13.35
N ILE A 149 -5.47 -15.70 14.11
CA ILE A 149 -5.39 -15.88 15.57
C ILE A 149 -5.96 -17.24 16.06
N GLY A 150 -5.83 -18.31 15.26
CA GLY A 150 -6.20 -19.68 15.68
C GLY A 150 -7.49 -20.21 15.05
N ARG A 151 -7.34 -21.12 14.08
CA ARG A 151 -8.43 -21.99 13.58
C ARG A 151 -8.56 -23.30 14.34
N THR A 152 -7.69 -23.55 15.31
CA THR A 152 -7.55 -24.83 16.01
C THR A 152 -8.08 -24.80 17.44
N THR A 153 -8.55 -23.65 17.92
CA THR A 153 -8.95 -23.46 19.32
C THR A 153 -10.37 -22.88 19.43
N PRO A 154 -11.07 -23.18 20.53
CA PRO A 154 -12.41 -22.64 20.77
C PRO A 154 -12.38 -21.11 20.89
N ILE A 155 -13.48 -20.47 20.50
CA ILE A 155 -13.71 -19.03 20.66
C ILE A 155 -14.85 -18.84 21.67
N ALA A 156 -14.61 -18.04 22.71
CA ALA A 156 -15.65 -17.64 23.66
C ALA A 156 -16.04 -16.18 23.44
N SER A 157 -17.30 -15.91 23.16
CA SER A 157 -17.83 -14.58 22.85
C SER A 157 -18.89 -14.14 23.87
N VAL A 158 -18.60 -13.10 24.65
CA VAL A 158 -19.50 -12.55 25.67
C VAL A 158 -20.16 -11.27 25.16
N SER A 159 -21.47 -11.15 25.40
CA SER A 159 -22.30 -10.02 24.98
C SER A 159 -22.72 -9.18 26.18
N LEU A 160 -22.40 -7.90 26.18
CA LEU A 160 -22.80 -6.92 27.21
C LEU A 160 -23.58 -5.77 26.57
N GLY A 161 -24.47 -5.15 27.33
CA GLY A 161 -25.40 -4.14 26.84
C GLY A 161 -26.64 -4.73 26.16
N THR A 162 -27.06 -4.11 25.06
CA THR A 162 -28.36 -4.37 24.43
C THR A 162 -28.41 -5.70 23.68
N THR A 163 -29.57 -6.37 23.77
CA THR A 163 -29.78 -7.65 23.08
C THR A 163 -29.77 -7.48 21.57
N ARG A 164 -29.04 -8.34 20.86
CA ARG A 164 -28.93 -8.31 19.39
C ARG A 164 -29.06 -9.69 18.79
N GLN A 165 -29.58 -9.75 17.57
CA GLN A 165 -29.73 -11.02 16.86
C GLN A 165 -28.41 -11.46 16.23
N PHE A 166 -27.92 -12.64 16.64
CA PHE A 166 -26.78 -13.34 16.06
C PHE A 166 -27.28 -14.47 15.17
N LEU A 167 -26.87 -14.44 13.91
CA LEU A 167 -27.31 -15.39 12.90
C LEU A 167 -26.15 -16.31 12.55
N ILE A 168 -26.42 -17.60 12.41
CA ILE A 168 -25.46 -18.64 12.02
C ILE A 168 -26.05 -19.41 10.85
N ARG A 169 -25.25 -19.74 9.83
CA ARG A 169 -25.67 -20.57 8.70
C ARG A 169 -24.53 -21.43 8.16
N SER A 170 -24.84 -22.62 7.68
CA SER A 170 -23.88 -23.47 6.98
C SER A 170 -23.32 -22.78 5.72
N GLN A 171 -22.04 -22.98 5.46
CA GLN A 171 -21.37 -22.50 4.24
C GLN A 171 -21.85 -23.26 3.00
N SER A 172 -22.17 -24.55 3.12
CA SER A 172 -22.57 -25.41 2.01
C SER A 172 -24.09 -25.50 1.81
N ASN A 173 -24.87 -25.50 2.90
CA ASN A 173 -26.32 -25.77 2.89
C ASN A 173 -27.16 -24.60 3.45
N GLY A 174 -26.66 -23.36 3.35
CA GLY A 174 -27.03 -22.22 4.19
C GLY A 174 -28.49 -21.74 4.27
N MET A 175 -29.45 -22.32 3.52
CA MET A 175 -30.90 -22.10 3.74
C MET A 175 -31.53 -23.15 4.65
N ASN A 176 -31.02 -24.38 4.66
CA ASN A 176 -31.59 -25.53 5.38
C ASN A 176 -30.92 -25.77 6.74
N ASP A 177 -29.69 -25.26 6.92
CA ASP A 177 -28.94 -25.36 8.17
C ASP A 177 -28.54 -23.96 8.65
N ARG A 178 -29.36 -23.40 9.56
CA ARG A 178 -29.20 -22.06 10.13
C ARG A 178 -29.80 -21.97 11.52
N ALA A 179 -29.19 -21.16 12.37
CA ALA A 179 -29.70 -20.83 13.70
C ALA A 179 -29.72 -19.31 13.91
N SER A 180 -30.58 -18.85 14.80
CA SER A 180 -30.65 -17.46 15.26
C SER A 180 -30.67 -17.44 16.77
N LEU A 181 -29.75 -16.69 17.36
CA LEU A 181 -29.60 -16.53 18.81
C LEU A 181 -29.85 -15.08 19.18
N MET A 182 -30.54 -14.85 20.29
CA MET A 182 -30.64 -13.53 20.90
C MET A 182 -29.50 -13.42 21.90
N LEU A 183 -28.51 -12.56 21.63
CA LEU A 183 -27.37 -12.37 22.53
C LEU A 183 -27.75 -11.40 23.64
N GLN A 184 -28.27 -11.92 24.74
CA GLN A 184 -28.71 -11.10 25.88
C GLN A 184 -27.55 -10.42 26.60
N HIS A 185 -27.90 -9.50 27.49
CA HIS A 185 -26.96 -8.91 28.43
C HIS A 185 -26.35 -9.99 29.33
N GLY A 186 -25.04 -10.19 29.25
CA GLY A 186 -24.32 -11.22 30.03
C GLY A 186 -24.26 -12.61 29.36
N SER A 187 -24.77 -12.78 28.13
CA SER A 187 -24.79 -14.09 27.46
C SER A 187 -23.42 -14.49 26.90
N LEU A 188 -23.12 -15.79 26.87
CA LEU A 188 -21.94 -16.39 26.27
C LEU A 188 -22.31 -17.23 25.05
N VAL A 189 -21.55 -17.07 23.95
CA VAL A 189 -21.50 -18.00 22.83
C VAL A 189 -20.12 -18.62 22.76
N VAL A 190 -20.04 -19.94 22.78
CA VAL A 190 -18.80 -20.68 22.50
C VAL A 190 -18.91 -21.31 21.12
N MET A 191 -17.92 -21.03 20.27
CA MET A 191 -17.79 -21.61 18.94
C MET A 191 -16.55 -22.51 18.93
N GLU A 192 -16.75 -23.81 18.71
CA GLU A 192 -15.67 -24.76 18.51
C GLU A 192 -15.00 -24.55 17.13
N PRO A 193 -13.77 -25.04 16.91
CA PRO A 193 -13.04 -24.92 15.65
C PRO A 193 -13.87 -25.25 14.40
N GLU A 194 -14.71 -26.29 14.47
CA GLU A 194 -15.57 -26.74 13.38
C GLU A 194 -16.56 -25.67 12.92
N CYS A 195 -17.01 -24.78 13.82
CA CYS A 195 -17.87 -23.66 13.47
C CYS A 195 -17.18 -22.73 12.47
N GLN A 196 -15.89 -22.46 12.65
CA GLN A 196 -15.14 -21.55 11.77
C GLN A 196 -14.84 -22.18 10.41
N LEU A 197 -14.84 -23.51 10.34
CA LEU A 197 -14.65 -24.28 9.11
C LEU A 197 -15.95 -24.41 8.30
N GLN A 198 -17.08 -24.67 8.94
CA GLN A 198 -18.31 -25.09 8.26
C GLN A 198 -19.41 -24.04 8.26
N TYR A 199 -19.38 -23.05 9.16
CA TYR A 199 -20.45 -22.08 9.34
C TYR A 199 -19.98 -20.65 9.08
N LEU A 200 -20.93 -19.77 8.78
CA LEU A 200 -20.77 -18.32 8.77
C LEU A 200 -21.71 -17.73 9.82
N HIS A 201 -21.24 -16.71 10.52
CA HIS A 201 -22.03 -15.97 11.50
C HIS A 201 -22.09 -14.47 11.20
N SER A 202 -23.12 -13.79 11.73
CA SER A 202 -23.33 -12.35 11.55
C SER A 202 -24.15 -11.74 12.69
N ILE A 203 -24.04 -10.42 12.89
CA ILE A 203 -24.97 -9.64 13.71
C ILE A 203 -25.91 -8.89 12.77
N ALA A 204 -27.21 -9.06 12.95
CA ALA A 204 -28.22 -8.46 12.09
C ALA A 204 -28.26 -6.92 12.22
N LYS A 205 -28.77 -6.21 11.20
CA LYS A 205 -29.05 -4.77 11.30
C LYS A 205 -30.46 -4.58 11.84
N GLU A 206 -30.59 -3.85 12.95
CA GLU A 206 -31.83 -3.69 13.71
C GLU A 206 -32.06 -2.20 14.03
N PRO A 207 -32.40 -1.34 13.05
CA PRO A 207 -32.39 0.12 13.22
C PRO A 207 -33.30 0.70 14.31
N HIS A 208 -34.20 -0.11 14.87
CA HIS A 208 -35.09 0.27 15.96
C HIS A 208 -34.40 0.22 17.33
N ILE A 209 -33.22 -0.39 17.43
CA ILE A 209 -32.41 -0.45 18.65
C ILE A 209 -31.52 0.78 18.70
N THR A 210 -31.60 1.54 19.79
CA THR A 210 -30.88 2.81 19.96
C THR A 210 -29.75 2.74 20.99
N GLU A 211 -29.68 1.63 21.71
CA GLU A 211 -28.79 1.40 22.83
C GLU A 211 -27.58 0.54 22.41
N GLY A 212 -26.46 0.74 23.09
CA GLY A 212 -25.18 0.13 22.74
C GLY A 212 -25.03 -1.33 23.19
N ARG A 213 -24.08 -2.04 22.58
CA ARG A 213 -23.68 -3.42 22.88
C ARG A 213 -22.16 -3.57 22.75
N ILE A 214 -21.50 -4.14 23.75
CA ILE A 214 -20.09 -4.54 23.70
C ILE A 214 -20.00 -6.06 23.53
N ASN A 215 -19.12 -6.51 22.64
CA ASN A 215 -18.78 -7.91 22.47
C ASN A 215 -17.32 -8.14 22.84
N LEU A 216 -17.05 -9.09 23.74
CA LEU A 216 -15.71 -9.56 24.06
C LEU A 216 -15.50 -10.92 23.41
N THR A 217 -14.46 -11.08 22.60
CA THR A 217 -14.13 -12.34 21.92
C THR A 217 -12.79 -12.85 22.42
N PHE A 218 -12.82 -13.93 23.19
CA PHE A 218 -11.67 -14.63 23.73
C PHE A 218 -11.22 -15.78 22.83
N ARG A 219 -9.91 -15.96 22.69
CA ARG A 219 -9.27 -17.00 21.86
C ARG A 219 -8.05 -17.57 22.58
N CYS A 220 -7.60 -18.73 22.11
CA CYS A 220 -6.43 -19.43 22.66
C CYS A 220 -5.29 -19.48 21.63
N LYS A 221 -4.07 -19.19 22.06
CA LYS A 221 -2.84 -19.28 21.25
C LYS A 221 -1.71 -19.92 22.06
N ASN A 222 -1.07 -20.98 21.54
CA ASN A 222 0.10 -21.58 22.19
C ASN A 222 1.39 -20.79 21.90
N GLU A 223 2.36 -20.78 22.81
CA GLU A 223 3.68 -20.20 22.54
C GLU A 223 4.40 -21.01 21.46
N GLY A 224 4.92 -20.33 20.43
CA GLY A 224 5.62 -20.96 19.31
C GLY A 224 4.74 -21.56 18.22
N GLU A 225 3.40 -21.56 18.36
CA GLU A 225 2.50 -21.92 17.26
C GLU A 225 2.39 -20.77 16.27
N THR A 226 3.01 -20.96 15.10
CA THR A 226 2.77 -20.17 13.90
C THR A 226 1.43 -20.64 13.32
N THR A 227 0.41 -19.78 13.31
CA THR A 227 -0.85 -20.09 12.63
C THR A 227 -0.63 -20.23 11.13
N ALA A 228 -1.45 -21.01 10.40
CA ALA A 228 -1.36 -21.07 8.94
C ALA A 228 -1.49 -19.68 8.27
N GLY A 229 -2.15 -18.71 8.93
CA GLY A 229 -2.15 -17.31 8.52
C GLY A 229 -0.78 -16.64 8.71
N GLU A 230 -0.11 -16.86 9.84
CA GLU A 230 1.26 -16.39 10.13
C GLU A 230 2.32 -17.10 9.30
N GLU A 231 2.16 -18.38 9.00
CA GLU A 231 3.00 -19.12 8.06
C GLU A 231 2.74 -18.61 6.65
N MET A 232 1.49 -18.37 6.23
CA MET A 232 1.22 -17.74 4.94
C MET A 232 1.70 -16.30 4.88
N HIS A 233 1.71 -15.55 5.99
CA HIS A 233 2.25 -14.19 6.05
C HIS A 233 3.77 -14.19 6.07
N THR A 234 4.41 -15.10 6.80
CA THR A 234 5.86 -15.28 6.85
C THR A 234 6.36 -15.92 5.57
N GLU A 235 5.63 -16.84 4.94
CA GLU A 235 5.88 -17.36 3.60
C GLU A 235 5.62 -16.30 2.55
N ARG A 236 4.63 -15.41 2.73
CA ARG A 236 4.39 -14.28 1.81
C ARG A 236 5.43 -13.20 1.99
N ASP A 237 5.89 -12.93 3.19
CA ASP A 237 6.89 -11.91 3.53
C ASP A 237 8.29 -12.47 3.19
N ASN A 238 8.56 -13.76 3.41
CA ASN A 238 9.73 -14.49 2.89
C ASN A 238 9.65 -14.72 1.38
N ALA A 239 8.46 -14.85 0.78
CA ALA A 239 8.29 -14.88 -0.67
C ALA A 239 8.39 -13.47 -1.24
N LEU A 240 7.97 -12.42 -0.52
CA LEU A 240 8.17 -11.03 -0.89
C LEU A 240 9.65 -10.72 -0.82
N ASP A 241 10.35 -11.12 0.24
CA ASP A 241 11.79 -11.04 0.39
C ASP A 241 12.49 -11.90 -0.65
N LYS A 242 12.05 -13.12 -0.95
CA LYS A 242 12.57 -13.92 -2.08
C LYS A 242 12.15 -13.39 -3.45
N ILE A 243 11.15 -12.52 -3.56
CA ILE A 243 10.77 -11.86 -4.82
C ILE A 243 11.61 -10.59 -4.95
N THR A 244 11.88 -9.83 -3.88
CA THR A 244 12.73 -8.65 -3.90
C THR A 244 14.22 -9.01 -3.97
N SER A 245 14.66 -10.08 -3.30
CA SER A 245 16.03 -10.61 -3.38
C SER A 245 16.22 -11.68 -4.48
N GLY A 246 15.15 -12.34 -4.95
CA GLY A 246 15.22 -13.29 -6.07
C GLY A 246 14.97 -12.69 -7.46
N VAL A 247 14.70 -11.39 -7.56
CA VAL A 247 14.82 -10.65 -8.84
C VAL A 247 16.28 -10.57 -9.29
N GLU A 248 17.25 -10.66 -8.37
CA GLU A 248 18.68 -10.79 -8.72
C GLU A 248 19.06 -12.24 -9.11
N ALA A 249 18.46 -13.26 -8.48
CA ALA A 249 18.83 -14.66 -8.71
C ALA A 249 18.15 -15.35 -9.91
N ASN A 250 16.95 -14.90 -10.34
CA ASN A 250 16.21 -15.56 -11.43
C ASN A 250 16.42 -14.98 -12.84
N ALA A 251 17.33 -14.02 -13.01
CA ALA A 251 17.80 -13.64 -14.34
C ALA A 251 18.67 -14.74 -15.00
N ASN A 252 19.17 -15.71 -14.23
CA ASN A 252 20.07 -16.78 -14.71
C ASN A 252 19.44 -18.18 -14.74
N GLY A 253 18.13 -18.32 -14.49
CA GLY A 253 17.47 -19.61 -14.24
C GLY A 253 16.60 -20.17 -15.37
N TRP A 254 16.53 -19.55 -16.55
CA TRP A 254 15.90 -20.15 -17.72
C TRP A 254 17.01 -20.62 -18.66
N SER A 255 17.15 -21.94 -18.77
CA SER A 255 18.13 -22.61 -19.61
C SER A 255 18.13 -22.04 -21.03
N ASN A 256 19.30 -21.54 -21.45
CA ASN A 256 19.66 -21.15 -22.81
C ASN A 256 19.71 -22.36 -23.75
N ASP A 257 18.58 -23.03 -23.97
CA ASP A 257 18.45 -24.05 -25.01
C ASP A 257 17.27 -23.73 -25.92
N THR A 258 17.42 -22.64 -26.67
CA THR A 258 17.10 -22.60 -28.11
C THR A 258 17.65 -21.30 -28.69
N ALA A 259 18.78 -21.41 -29.38
CA ALA A 259 19.33 -20.36 -30.21
C ALA A 259 18.33 -19.97 -31.31
N GLY A 260 17.75 -18.78 -31.18
CA GLY A 260 16.81 -18.21 -32.15
C GLY A 260 16.27 -16.87 -31.68
N ILE A 261 17.07 -15.81 -31.82
CA ILE A 261 16.71 -14.38 -31.90
C ILE A 261 15.38 -14.03 -31.19
N VAL A 262 15.43 -13.79 -29.87
CA VAL A 262 14.40 -13.02 -29.17
C VAL A 262 15.09 -11.77 -28.63
N ALA A 263 14.82 -10.62 -29.23
CA ALA A 263 15.21 -9.34 -28.66
C ALA A 263 14.61 -9.25 -27.25
N THR A 264 15.47 -9.15 -26.23
CA THR A 264 15.03 -8.89 -24.85
C THR A 264 14.20 -7.62 -24.85
N ALA A 265 12.90 -7.75 -24.55
CA ALA A 265 11.97 -6.64 -24.59
C ALA A 265 12.41 -5.56 -23.59
N SER A 266 12.89 -4.41 -24.08
CA SER A 266 13.34 -3.31 -23.21
C SER A 266 12.17 -2.78 -22.37
N ILE A 267 12.39 -2.65 -21.06
CA ILE A 267 11.45 -2.05 -20.11
C ILE A 267 12.04 -0.73 -19.63
N PHE A 268 11.23 0.33 -19.72
CA PHE A 268 11.64 1.67 -19.33
C PHE A 268 12.22 1.71 -17.90
N GLY A 269 13.46 2.17 -17.76
CA GLY A 269 14.19 2.30 -16.50
C GLY A 269 14.76 1.00 -15.92
N GLU A 270 14.72 -0.13 -16.65
CA GLU A 270 15.30 -1.40 -16.19
C GLU A 270 16.83 -1.40 -16.22
N ASP A 271 17.43 -0.84 -17.28
CA ASP A 271 18.88 -0.82 -17.49
C ASP A 271 19.65 0.01 -16.44
N LEU A 272 18.93 0.84 -15.68
CA LEU A 272 19.50 1.77 -14.72
C LEU A 272 19.80 1.19 -13.35
N LEU A 273 19.16 0.09 -12.97
CA LEU A 273 19.42 -0.53 -11.68
C LEU A 273 20.84 -1.11 -11.63
N ARG A 274 21.25 -1.79 -12.72
CA ARG A 274 22.54 -2.48 -12.81
C ARG A 274 23.75 -1.54 -12.83
N SER A 275 23.60 -0.33 -13.37
CA SER A 275 24.69 0.65 -13.46
C SER A 275 24.82 1.54 -12.21
N ASN A 276 23.78 1.62 -11.37
CA ASN A 276 23.75 2.50 -10.19
C ASN A 276 24.39 1.88 -8.94
N GLU A 277 24.43 0.55 -8.84
CA GLU A 277 24.87 -0.14 -7.61
C GLU A 277 26.33 0.18 -7.24
N LEU A 278 27.25 0.23 -8.22
CA LEU A 278 28.66 0.53 -7.94
C LEU A 278 28.92 1.96 -7.45
N PHE A 279 28.08 2.93 -7.83
CA PHE A 279 28.28 4.35 -7.48
C PHE A 279 27.58 4.74 -6.17
N ARG A 280 26.61 3.94 -5.72
CA ARG A 280 25.88 4.23 -4.49
C ARG A 280 26.78 4.11 -3.26
N ASP A 281 27.68 3.14 -3.25
CA ASP A 281 28.54 2.83 -2.09
C ASP A 281 29.66 3.86 -1.87
N THR A 282 29.94 4.70 -2.87
CA THR A 282 31.01 5.71 -2.84
C THR A 282 30.48 7.15 -2.90
N LEU A 283 29.16 7.34 -2.82
CA LEU A 283 28.53 8.65 -2.91
C LEU A 283 28.77 9.47 -1.63
N GLU A 284 29.43 10.61 -1.78
CA GLU A 284 29.65 11.56 -0.68
C GLU A 284 28.56 12.65 -0.65
N PRO A 285 28.13 13.13 0.55
CA PRO A 285 27.08 14.14 0.67
C PRO A 285 27.32 15.44 -0.09
N ASN A 286 28.57 15.88 -0.21
CA ASN A 286 28.96 17.12 -0.90
C ASN A 286 28.77 17.04 -2.43
N GLN A 287 28.66 15.84 -3.00
CA GLN A 287 28.42 15.63 -4.42
C GLN A 287 26.95 15.84 -4.80
N VAL A 288 26.03 15.78 -3.84
CA VAL A 288 24.58 15.85 -4.09
C VAL A 288 24.10 17.30 -4.08
N PHE A 289 23.51 17.75 -5.18
CA PHE A 289 22.98 19.13 -5.29
C PHE A 289 21.46 19.17 -5.24
N PHE A 290 20.82 18.25 -5.96
CA PHE A 290 19.37 18.20 -6.06
C PHE A 290 18.85 16.80 -5.75
N LEU A 291 17.68 16.76 -5.12
CA LEU A 291 16.87 15.56 -4.99
C LEU A 291 15.56 15.75 -5.75
N ALA A 292 15.27 14.82 -6.64
CA ALA A 292 13.97 14.63 -7.25
C ALA A 292 13.15 13.67 -6.39
N LYS A 293 12.15 14.18 -5.67
CA LYS A 293 11.25 13.38 -4.85
C LYS A 293 10.14 12.76 -5.69
N THR A 294 9.97 11.45 -5.62
CA THR A 294 8.99 10.66 -6.39
C THR A 294 8.28 9.64 -5.49
N ASN A 295 7.45 8.75 -6.05
CA ASN A 295 6.86 7.67 -5.25
C ASN A 295 7.93 6.65 -4.89
N LEU A 296 7.83 6.07 -3.69
CA LEU A 296 8.64 4.91 -3.35
C LEU A 296 8.33 3.77 -4.33
N GLY A 297 9.35 3.21 -4.94
CA GLY A 297 9.29 2.20 -6.00
C GLY A 297 9.27 2.78 -7.43
N ALA A 298 9.11 4.10 -7.61
CA ALA A 298 9.12 4.74 -8.92
C ALA A 298 10.46 5.40 -9.28
N GLU A 299 11.48 5.30 -8.42
CA GLU A 299 12.74 6.05 -8.51
C GLU A 299 13.49 5.76 -9.81
N LYS A 300 13.53 4.49 -10.25
CA LYS A 300 14.19 4.10 -11.50
C LYS A 300 13.59 4.76 -12.74
N TYR A 301 12.27 4.98 -12.75
CA TYR A 301 11.59 5.65 -13.85
C TYR A 301 11.86 7.14 -13.86
N THR A 302 11.97 7.74 -12.68
CA THR A 302 12.38 9.14 -12.53
C THR A 302 13.83 9.33 -12.99
N ALA A 303 14.74 8.42 -12.61
CA ALA A 303 16.12 8.46 -13.09
C ALA A 303 16.21 8.33 -14.61
N ALA A 304 15.46 7.40 -15.20
CA ALA A 304 15.37 7.24 -16.66
C ALA A 304 14.86 8.51 -17.35
N GLU A 305 13.82 9.14 -16.81
CA GLU A 305 13.29 10.41 -17.35
C GLU A 305 14.35 11.53 -17.28
N ILE A 306 15.11 11.63 -16.18
CA ILE A 306 16.17 12.63 -16.05
C ILE A 306 17.26 12.39 -17.10
N GLN A 307 17.73 11.15 -17.24
CA GLN A 307 18.77 10.82 -18.21
C GLN A 307 18.35 11.12 -19.65
N GLU A 308 17.08 10.88 -20.01
CA GLU A 308 16.56 11.25 -21.33
C GLU A 308 16.58 12.75 -21.62
N HIS A 309 16.57 13.59 -20.58
CA HIS A 309 16.73 15.03 -20.73
C HIS A 309 18.20 15.48 -20.73
N LEU A 310 19.09 14.67 -20.15
CA LEU A 310 20.54 14.89 -20.18
C LEU A 310 21.20 14.34 -21.46
N ASP A 311 20.50 13.49 -22.21
CA ASP A 311 20.98 12.90 -23.46
C ASP A 311 21.48 13.98 -24.44
N PRO A 312 22.79 13.97 -24.80
CA PRO A 312 23.41 14.99 -25.63
C PRO A 312 22.77 15.12 -27.01
N ASP A 313 22.17 14.06 -27.56
CA ASP A 313 21.52 14.11 -28.88
C ASP A 313 20.24 14.96 -28.87
N LYS A 314 19.66 15.21 -27.69
CA LYS A 314 18.48 16.09 -27.52
C LYS A 314 18.84 17.52 -27.10
N GLN A 315 20.11 17.81 -26.80
CA GLN A 315 20.57 19.16 -26.44
C GLN A 315 21.33 19.80 -27.61
N HIS A 316 20.64 20.62 -28.40
CA HIS A 316 21.26 21.45 -29.43
C HIS A 316 22.06 22.60 -28.79
N ASN A 317 23.34 22.34 -28.51
CA ASN A 317 24.45 23.25 -28.18
C ASN A 317 25.09 22.99 -26.82
N GLY A 318 26.38 22.61 -26.84
CA GLY A 318 27.32 22.89 -25.74
C GLY A 318 27.72 21.67 -24.90
N SER A 319 28.82 21.83 -24.16
CA SER A 319 29.60 20.76 -23.55
C SER A 319 28.77 19.81 -22.69
N MET A 320 29.13 18.52 -22.77
CA MET A 320 28.59 17.45 -21.93
C MET A 320 28.76 17.83 -20.46
N ILE A 321 27.66 18.11 -19.75
CA ILE A 321 27.71 18.33 -18.31
C ILE A 321 27.63 16.95 -17.65
N PRO A 322 28.61 16.54 -16.83
CA PRO A 322 28.74 15.16 -16.37
C PRO A 322 27.85 14.86 -15.15
N TRP A 323 26.57 15.23 -15.19
CA TRP A 323 25.64 14.91 -14.11
C TRP A 323 25.51 13.40 -13.92
N GLN A 324 25.76 12.94 -12.70
CA GLN A 324 25.52 11.56 -12.27
C GLN A 324 24.15 11.47 -11.60
N ILE A 325 23.36 10.46 -12.00
CA ILE A 325 22.00 10.26 -11.51
C ILE A 325 21.95 9.04 -10.63
N ILE A 326 21.75 9.25 -9.32
CA ILE A 326 21.78 8.19 -8.32
C ILE A 326 20.37 7.88 -7.82
N ILE A 327 19.96 6.62 -7.97
CA ILE A 327 18.67 6.13 -7.47
C ILE A 327 18.84 5.77 -5.99
N ARG A 328 17.92 6.21 -5.12
CA ARG A 328 17.94 5.94 -3.67
C ARG A 328 19.29 6.32 -3.04
N PRO A 329 19.67 7.61 -3.11
CA PRO A 329 20.92 8.07 -2.52
C PRO A 329 20.95 7.72 -1.03
N PHE A 330 22.10 7.24 -0.54
CA PHE A 330 22.29 6.83 0.86
C PHE A 330 21.29 5.76 1.34
N GLU A 331 20.80 4.92 0.43
CA GLU A 331 19.76 3.90 0.69
C GLU A 331 18.39 4.47 1.06
N ILE A 332 18.15 5.75 0.79
CA ILE A 332 16.89 6.42 1.15
C ILE A 332 15.90 6.31 -0.02
N ASP A 333 14.81 5.59 0.20
CA ASP A 333 13.73 5.42 -0.79
C ASP A 333 12.98 6.73 -1.12
N GLY A 334 12.39 6.79 -2.31
CA GLY A 334 11.55 7.91 -2.75
C GLY A 334 12.32 9.10 -3.33
N PHE A 335 13.65 9.04 -3.42
CA PHE A 335 14.49 10.09 -3.98
C PHE A 335 15.39 9.59 -5.12
N VAL A 336 15.65 10.49 -6.07
CA VAL A 336 16.71 10.38 -7.07
C VAL A 336 17.62 11.59 -6.91
N ALA A 337 18.91 11.36 -6.66
CA ALA A 337 19.91 12.41 -6.53
C ALA A 337 20.50 12.77 -7.88
N CYS A 338 20.80 14.07 -8.02
CA CYS A 338 21.55 14.62 -9.14
C CYS A 338 22.87 15.16 -8.59
N CYS A 339 23.95 14.51 -8.99
CA CYS A 339 25.27 14.69 -8.43
C CYS A 339 26.25 15.20 -9.48
N LEU A 340 27.26 15.95 -9.03
CA LEU A 340 28.42 16.26 -9.86
C LEU A 340 29.60 15.34 -9.46
N PRO A 341 30.43 14.89 -10.41
CA PRO A 341 31.62 14.10 -10.12
C PRO A 341 32.61 14.90 -9.28
N MET A 342 33.40 14.21 -8.45
CA MET A 342 34.35 14.86 -7.53
C MET A 342 35.42 15.69 -8.28
N GLU A 343 35.85 15.22 -9.45
CA GLU A 343 36.80 15.93 -10.32
C GLU A 343 36.30 17.31 -10.78
N GLU A 344 34.97 17.46 -10.94
CA GLU A 344 34.32 18.71 -11.29
C GLU A 344 33.97 19.57 -10.07
N MET A 345 34.07 19.02 -8.86
CA MET A 345 33.88 19.79 -7.63
C MET A 345 35.13 20.60 -7.29
N ASP A 346 36.32 20.03 -7.48
CA ASP A 346 37.60 20.70 -7.22
C ASP A 346 37.81 21.92 -8.14
N THR A 347 37.29 21.88 -9.37
CA THR A 347 37.27 23.04 -10.29
C THR A 347 36.22 24.09 -9.88
N MET A 348 35.20 23.70 -9.11
CA MET A 348 34.07 24.55 -8.68
C MET A 348 34.25 25.23 -7.31
N GLU A 349 35.35 24.96 -6.60
CA GLU A 349 35.74 25.65 -5.35
C GLU A 349 36.70 26.83 -5.59
N SER A 350 37.04 27.09 -6.85
CA SER A 350 37.79 28.26 -7.30
C SER A 350 37.15 29.59 -6.84
N SER A 351 38.00 30.54 -6.45
CA SER A 351 37.59 31.90 -6.05
C SER A 351 37.38 32.85 -7.23
N ASP A 352 37.54 32.38 -8.47
CA ASP A 352 37.33 33.17 -9.68
C ASP A 352 35.83 33.48 -9.89
N GLU A 353 35.50 34.74 -10.17
CA GLU A 353 34.13 35.16 -10.49
C GLU A 353 33.57 34.44 -11.72
N ASN A 354 34.42 34.09 -12.68
CA ASN A 354 33.99 33.41 -13.90
C ASN A 354 33.54 31.97 -13.61
N ASP A 355 34.19 31.30 -12.66
CA ASP A 355 33.85 29.93 -12.24
C ASP A 355 32.55 29.91 -11.43
N ARG A 356 32.32 30.91 -10.57
CA ARG A 356 31.04 31.08 -9.84
C ARG A 356 29.84 31.29 -10.77
N ARG A 357 29.99 32.09 -11.83
CA ARG A 357 28.94 32.29 -12.85
C ARG A 357 28.67 31.01 -13.62
N THR A 358 29.71 30.26 -13.94
CA THR A 358 29.62 28.96 -14.62
C THR A 358 28.88 27.94 -13.76
N LYS A 359 29.24 27.82 -12.48
CA LYS A 359 28.55 26.98 -11.48
C LYS A 359 27.07 27.32 -11.36
N THR A 360 26.74 28.60 -11.20
CA THR A 360 25.34 29.06 -11.13
C THR A 360 24.57 28.68 -12.39
N THR A 361 25.18 28.81 -13.56
CA THR A 361 24.58 28.44 -14.84
C THR A 361 24.29 26.94 -14.92
N ILE A 362 25.24 26.08 -14.53
CA ILE A 362 25.10 24.62 -14.52
C ILE A 362 23.95 24.20 -13.59
N LEU A 363 23.88 24.78 -12.38
CA LEU A 363 22.82 24.48 -11.42
C LEU A 363 21.44 24.92 -11.91
N LEU A 364 21.34 26.11 -12.52
CA LEU A 364 20.09 26.61 -13.10
C LEU A 364 19.62 25.78 -14.30
N GLN A 365 20.55 25.29 -15.12
CA GLN A 365 20.24 24.37 -16.23
C GLN A 365 19.65 23.07 -15.70
N MET A 366 20.27 22.47 -14.68
CA MET A 366 19.75 21.24 -14.09
C MET A 366 18.39 21.46 -13.43
N GLN A 367 18.22 22.54 -12.69
CA GLN A 367 16.92 22.93 -12.12
C GLN A 367 15.83 23.08 -13.20
N SER A 368 16.17 23.67 -14.36
CA SER A 368 15.26 23.77 -15.52
C SER A 368 14.88 22.41 -16.09
N ILE A 369 15.79 21.44 -16.12
CA ILE A 369 15.50 20.04 -16.49
C ILE A 369 14.55 19.42 -15.47
N LEU A 370 14.86 19.53 -14.17
CA LEU A 370 14.07 18.93 -13.11
C LEU A 370 12.62 19.45 -13.09
N PHE A 371 12.38 20.71 -13.46
CA PHE A 371 11.02 21.26 -13.57
C PHE A 371 10.21 20.77 -14.77
N LYS A 372 10.85 20.13 -15.76
CA LYS A 372 10.15 19.51 -16.91
C LYS A 372 9.65 18.11 -16.61
N LEU A 373 10.15 17.50 -15.52
CA LEU A 373 9.86 16.12 -15.18
C LEU A 373 8.38 15.90 -14.84
N ARG A 374 7.84 14.78 -15.32
CA ARG A 374 6.47 14.37 -15.07
C ARG A 374 6.37 13.36 -13.95
N SER A 375 7.41 12.59 -13.66
CA SER A 375 7.40 11.60 -12.58
C SER A 375 7.53 12.19 -11.16
N VAL A 376 8.00 13.42 -11.03
CA VAL A 376 8.42 14.08 -9.76
C VAL A 376 7.29 14.87 -9.07
N TYR A 377 7.33 14.89 -7.73
CA TYR A 377 6.48 15.70 -6.84
C TYR A 377 7.13 17.03 -6.47
N HIS A 378 8.37 16.92 -5.98
CA HIS A 378 9.13 18.02 -5.42
C HIS A 378 10.57 17.94 -5.90
N VAL A 379 11.07 19.10 -6.31
CA VAL A 379 12.49 19.33 -6.55
C VAL A 379 13.03 19.99 -5.31
N ILE A 380 14.05 19.38 -4.71
CA ILE A 380 14.61 19.79 -3.44
C ILE A 380 16.09 20.10 -3.68
N ARG A 381 16.55 21.27 -3.26
CA ARG A 381 17.97 21.52 -3.09
C ARG A 381 18.43 20.77 -1.85
N TYR A 382 19.32 19.82 -2.02
CA TYR A 382 19.84 18.99 -0.94
C TYR A 382 20.73 19.84 -0.01
N HIS A 383 20.62 19.61 1.29
CA HIS A 383 21.52 20.23 2.28
C HIS A 383 22.16 19.17 3.17
N HIS A 384 21.38 18.22 3.69
CA HIS A 384 21.92 17.18 4.55
C HIS A 384 20.96 15.99 4.69
N HIS A 385 21.47 14.86 5.19
CA HIS A 385 20.66 13.77 5.73
C HIS A 385 21.37 13.19 6.95
N PHE A 386 20.61 12.55 7.84
CA PHE A 386 21.17 11.85 8.99
C PHE A 386 20.24 10.72 9.44
N ARG A 387 20.77 9.77 10.20
CA ARG A 387 20.00 8.70 10.84
C ARG A 387 19.38 9.20 12.13
N LEU A 388 18.20 8.71 12.47
CA LEU A 388 17.54 9.06 13.73
C LEU A 388 18.42 8.71 14.94
N ASN A 389 19.19 7.62 14.87
CA ASN A 389 20.15 7.26 15.91
C ASN A 389 21.23 8.32 16.15
N ASP A 390 21.61 9.11 15.14
CA ASP A 390 22.60 10.17 15.31
C ASP A 390 22.14 11.26 16.30
N CYS A 391 20.82 11.35 16.55
CA CYS A 391 20.23 12.26 17.52
C CYS A 391 20.43 11.80 18.98
N ARG A 392 20.81 10.53 19.22
CA ARG A 392 21.02 10.01 20.57
C ARG A 392 22.33 10.56 21.15
N ARG A 393 22.33 10.90 22.43
CA ARG A 393 23.58 11.18 23.18
C ARG A 393 24.28 9.83 23.38
N ASN A 394 25.61 9.80 23.25
CA ASN A 394 26.50 8.63 23.18
C ASN A 394 26.33 7.60 24.32
N ASP A 395 25.24 6.86 24.31
CA ASP A 395 24.95 5.81 25.28
C ASP A 395 24.80 4.53 24.44
N GLY A 396 25.94 3.90 24.16
CA GLY A 396 26.07 2.82 23.18
C GLY A 396 25.15 1.64 23.46
N GLN A 397 24.14 1.47 22.60
CA GLN A 397 23.57 0.18 22.23
C GLN A 397 22.79 0.34 20.92
N ASP A 398 23.33 -0.26 19.86
CA ASP A 398 22.70 -0.32 18.53
C ASP A 398 21.63 -1.43 18.55
N ASP A 399 20.39 -1.08 18.90
CA ASP A 399 19.21 -1.92 18.64
C ASP A 399 18.34 -1.23 17.58
N ASP A 400 18.13 -1.91 16.45
CA ASP A 400 17.38 -1.41 15.27
C ASP A 400 15.91 -1.05 15.60
N THR A 401 15.31 -1.65 16.65
CA THR A 401 13.93 -1.37 17.04
C THR A 401 13.76 -0.05 17.79
N GLU A 402 14.85 0.44 18.38
CA GLU A 402 14.91 1.63 19.21
C GLU A 402 15.25 2.89 18.39
N GLU A 403 15.83 2.71 17.20
CA GLU A 403 16.30 3.77 16.31
C GLU A 403 15.21 4.74 15.87
N MET A 404 13.99 4.24 15.66
CA MET A 404 12.87 5.08 15.20
C MET A 404 12.10 5.76 16.36
N MET A 405 12.47 5.47 17.61
CA MET A 405 11.77 5.92 18.81
C MET A 405 12.54 7.01 19.58
N ILE A 406 13.10 7.99 18.87
CA ILE A 406 13.85 9.09 19.49
C ILE A 406 12.92 10.13 20.16
N PRO A 407 13.31 10.71 21.32
CA PRO A 407 12.63 11.87 21.91
C PRO A 407 12.63 13.08 20.97
N LYS A 408 11.57 13.91 21.04
CA LYS A 408 11.42 15.09 20.19
C LYS A 408 12.54 16.12 20.44
N GLU A 409 12.92 16.25 21.70
CA GLU A 409 13.96 17.17 22.17
C GLU A 409 15.35 16.77 21.64
N ALA A 410 15.58 15.48 21.42
CA ALA A 410 16.83 14.99 20.83
C ALA A 410 16.99 15.46 19.38
N LEU A 411 15.88 15.48 18.62
CA LEU A 411 15.88 15.98 17.24
C LEU A 411 16.20 17.48 17.19
N TYR A 412 15.59 18.27 18.07
CA TYR A 412 15.87 19.70 18.22
C TYR A 412 17.36 19.96 18.48
N GLU A 413 17.91 19.31 19.52
CA GLU A 413 19.30 19.51 19.94
C GLU A 413 20.29 19.06 18.87
N TYR A 414 20.02 17.95 18.18
CA TYR A 414 20.87 17.47 17.11
C TYR A 414 20.89 18.44 15.91
N VAL A 415 19.71 18.87 15.45
CA VAL A 415 19.61 19.81 14.31
C VAL A 415 20.29 21.13 14.65
N LYS A 416 20.08 21.64 15.86
CA LYS A 416 20.78 22.84 16.35
C LYS A 416 22.29 22.65 16.35
N LYS A 417 22.80 21.50 16.82
CA LYS A 417 24.23 21.17 16.83
C LYS A 417 24.82 21.18 15.42
N ILE A 418 24.17 20.52 14.45
CA ILE A 418 24.67 20.44 13.07
C ILE A 418 24.54 21.78 12.30
N LEU A 419 23.67 22.69 12.74
CA LEU A 419 23.64 24.06 12.22
C LEU A 419 24.81 24.89 12.76
N LEU A 420 25.06 24.82 14.07
CA LEU A 420 26.10 25.61 14.74
C LEU A 420 27.53 25.21 14.34
N ASN A 421 27.76 23.94 14.04
CA ASN A 421 29.07 23.45 13.58
C ASN A 421 29.26 23.59 12.06
N GLY A 422 28.26 24.09 11.32
CA GLY A 422 28.31 24.28 9.88
C GLY A 422 28.09 23.02 9.04
N THR A 423 27.79 21.85 9.63
CA THR A 423 27.48 20.62 8.89
C THR A 423 26.21 20.75 8.05
N LEU A 424 25.21 21.49 8.55
CA LEU A 424 24.00 21.87 7.84
C LEU A 424 24.02 23.38 7.56
N SER A 425 23.82 23.75 6.30
CA SER A 425 23.68 25.15 5.88
C SER A 425 22.59 25.29 4.83
N PHE A 426 21.84 26.39 4.88
CA PHE A 426 20.81 26.71 3.88
C PHE A 426 21.29 27.74 2.84
N GLY A 427 22.60 28.02 2.78
CA GLY A 427 23.24 28.72 1.66
C GLY A 427 22.89 30.21 1.52
N THR A 428 22.61 30.93 2.60
CA THR A 428 22.32 32.38 2.55
C THR A 428 23.44 33.27 3.08
N HIS A 429 24.61 32.71 3.40
CA HIS A 429 25.64 33.44 4.14
C HIS A 429 26.96 33.74 3.40
N ASP A 430 27.21 33.19 2.21
CA ASP A 430 28.52 33.38 1.55
C ASP A 430 28.65 34.64 0.68
N ASP A 431 27.58 35.44 0.49
CA ASP A 431 27.66 36.68 -0.30
C ASP A 431 27.55 37.98 0.52
N LYS A 432 27.43 37.91 1.86
CA LYS A 432 27.38 39.12 2.72
C LYS A 432 28.69 39.45 3.44
N ASN A 433 29.67 38.54 3.47
CA ASN A 433 30.91 38.74 4.22
C ASN A 433 32.00 39.58 3.51
N ASN A 434 31.67 40.37 2.48
CA ASN A 434 32.63 41.28 1.86
C ASN A 434 32.12 42.70 1.56
N ASN A 435 30.95 43.10 2.06
CA ASN A 435 30.53 44.50 2.00
C ASN A 435 30.02 44.95 3.37
N GLU A 436 30.88 45.63 4.13
CA GLU A 436 30.57 46.41 5.34
C GLU A 436 29.59 47.58 5.09
N ASN A 437 28.86 47.59 3.97
CA ASN A 437 27.90 48.60 3.57
C ASN A 437 26.62 47.96 3.00
N THR A 438 25.94 47.12 3.78
CA THR A 438 24.54 46.77 3.47
C THR A 438 23.64 47.37 4.55
N SER A 439 22.73 48.22 4.09
CA SER A 439 21.78 49.00 4.86
C SER A 439 20.91 48.13 5.78
N ASP A 440 20.47 48.71 6.91
CA ASP A 440 19.49 48.17 7.88
C ASP A 440 18.10 47.78 7.27
N ASP A 441 17.96 47.82 5.95
CA ASP A 441 16.71 47.62 5.19
C ASP A 441 16.64 46.28 4.41
N ALA A 442 17.57 45.35 4.61
CA ALA A 442 17.46 44.04 3.98
C ALA A 442 16.28 43.25 4.58
N PRO A 443 15.30 42.80 3.77
CA PRO A 443 14.10 42.15 4.29
C PRO A 443 14.44 40.85 5.05
N ALA A 444 13.80 40.66 6.20
CA ALA A 444 13.90 39.44 6.99
C ALA A 444 13.45 38.22 6.16
N VAL A 445 14.31 37.21 6.04
CA VAL A 445 13.98 35.97 5.34
C VAL A 445 12.93 35.22 6.15
N THR A 446 11.80 34.90 5.52
CA THR A 446 10.72 34.14 6.14
C THR A 446 10.74 32.69 5.71
N PHE A 447 10.52 31.77 6.64
CA PHE A 447 10.54 30.34 6.33
C PHE A 447 9.45 29.55 7.04
N ARG A 448 9.18 28.36 6.52
CA ARG A 448 8.45 27.29 7.20
C ARG A 448 9.19 25.97 7.07
N VAL A 449 8.89 25.04 7.97
CA VAL A 449 9.27 23.64 7.82
C VAL A 449 8.04 22.84 7.39
N THR A 450 8.25 21.86 6.51
CA THR A 450 7.24 20.88 6.11
C THR A 450 7.83 19.49 6.20
N CYS A 451 7.09 18.55 6.76
CA CYS A 451 7.51 17.17 6.92
C CYS A 451 6.55 16.22 6.18
N GLU A 452 7.11 15.28 5.42
CA GLU A 452 6.40 14.04 5.10
C GLU A 452 7.09 12.89 5.81
N ARG A 453 6.29 12.07 6.50
CA ARG A 453 6.78 10.93 7.27
C ARG A 453 6.31 9.64 6.63
N ILE A 454 7.25 8.77 6.28
CA ILE A 454 7.03 7.51 5.58
C ILE A 454 7.79 6.40 6.31
N GLY A 455 7.08 5.39 6.81
CA GLY A 455 7.70 4.24 7.51
C GLY A 455 7.63 4.30 9.04
N GLY A 456 8.25 3.31 9.67
CA GLY A 456 8.42 3.09 11.13
C GLY A 456 7.15 2.80 11.93
N PRO A 457 7.28 2.36 13.20
CA PRO A 457 6.76 3.13 14.31
C PRO A 457 7.70 4.33 14.57
N HIS A 458 7.16 5.55 14.60
CA HIS A 458 7.88 6.75 15.05
C HIS A 458 7.19 7.28 16.31
N SER A 459 7.95 7.78 17.28
CA SER A 459 7.42 8.35 18.55
C SER A 459 6.60 9.63 18.37
N TRP A 460 6.63 10.22 17.17
CA TRP A 460 6.08 11.54 16.89
C TRP A 460 5.37 11.58 15.53
N GLN A 461 4.57 12.63 15.31
CA GLN A 461 3.88 12.91 14.06
C GLN A 461 4.62 13.97 13.24
N ALA A 462 4.26 14.14 11.96
CA ALA A 462 4.88 15.13 11.09
C ALA A 462 4.85 16.57 11.67
N PRO A 463 3.77 17.05 12.33
CA PRO A 463 3.76 18.37 12.96
C PRO A 463 4.79 18.53 14.08
N ASP A 464 5.15 17.44 14.78
CA ASP A 464 6.18 17.48 15.81
C ASP A 464 7.56 17.71 15.18
N VAL A 465 7.86 17.02 14.07
CA VAL A 465 9.10 17.24 13.31
C VAL A 465 9.20 18.67 12.81
N GLU A 466 8.10 19.19 12.25
CA GLU A 466 8.00 20.57 11.78
C GLU A 466 8.27 21.55 12.91
N TYR A 467 7.73 21.28 14.11
CA TYR A 467 7.93 22.10 15.30
C TYR A 467 9.37 22.07 15.81
N GLU A 468 9.95 20.89 16.04
CA GLU A 468 11.29 20.76 16.61
C GLU A 468 12.38 21.29 15.66
N ILE A 469 12.33 20.90 14.38
CA ILE A 469 13.31 21.37 13.38
C ILE A 469 13.10 22.85 13.09
N GLY A 470 11.86 23.31 13.00
CA GLY A 470 11.53 24.73 12.83
C GLY A 470 12.03 25.58 13.99
N GLY A 471 11.88 25.09 15.22
CA GLY A 471 12.39 25.73 16.43
C GLY A 471 13.92 25.82 16.43
N ALA A 472 14.61 24.74 16.10
CA ALA A 472 16.08 24.71 16.04
C ALA A 472 16.63 25.70 15.00
N ILE A 473 16.04 25.72 13.79
CA ILE A 473 16.41 26.67 12.74
C ILE A 473 16.10 28.10 13.16
N SER A 474 14.92 28.36 13.73
CA SER A 474 14.53 29.68 14.18
C SER A 474 15.48 30.23 15.23
N GLN A 475 15.90 29.41 16.20
CA GLN A 475 16.82 29.83 17.25
C GLN A 475 18.21 30.17 16.69
N VAL A 476 18.75 29.35 15.79
CA VAL A 476 20.11 29.55 15.25
C VAL A 476 20.13 30.70 14.23
N MET A 477 19.08 30.85 13.43
CA MET A 477 19.02 31.85 12.36
C MET A 477 18.41 33.19 12.80
N GLU A 478 17.97 33.33 14.05
CA GLU A 478 17.46 34.59 14.60
C GLU A 478 18.47 35.74 14.47
N VAL A 479 19.76 35.45 14.70
CA VAL A 479 20.86 36.42 14.54
C VAL A 479 21.03 36.92 13.10
N HIS A 480 20.52 36.16 12.13
CA HIS A 480 20.50 36.49 10.70
C HIS A 480 19.16 37.10 10.26
N GLY A 481 18.27 37.41 11.21
CA GLY A 481 16.97 38.03 10.95
C GLY A 481 15.93 37.09 10.35
N TRP A 482 16.12 35.76 10.40
CA TRP A 482 15.14 34.82 9.89
C TRP A 482 13.90 34.75 10.78
N LYS A 483 12.71 34.63 10.17
CA LYS A 483 11.44 34.57 10.89
C LYS A 483 10.57 33.41 10.40
N VAL A 484 9.89 32.73 11.32
CA VAL A 484 8.93 31.68 10.97
C VAL A 484 7.64 32.32 10.46
N LYS A 485 7.15 31.87 9.29
CA LYS A 485 5.88 32.30 8.70
C LYS A 485 5.21 31.10 8.02
N MET A 486 4.01 30.73 8.47
CA MET A 486 3.35 29.50 7.97
C MET A 486 2.72 29.66 6.58
N ASN A 487 2.38 30.89 6.20
CA ASN A 487 1.79 31.28 4.93
C ASN A 487 2.60 32.40 4.29
N ASP A 488 2.68 32.48 2.96
CA ASP A 488 3.38 33.57 2.26
C ASP A 488 4.85 33.73 2.72
N TYR A 489 5.53 32.59 2.84
CA TYR A 489 6.94 32.48 3.25
C TYR A 489 7.87 32.53 2.04
N ASP A 490 9.13 32.91 2.26
CA ASP A 490 10.16 32.92 1.21
C ASP A 490 10.75 31.53 0.98
N LEU A 491 10.97 30.76 2.06
CA LEU A 491 11.61 29.44 2.01
C LEU A 491 10.73 28.35 2.62
N CYS A 492 10.55 27.25 1.87
CA CYS A 492 10.01 26.00 2.40
C CYS A 492 11.15 25.01 2.64
N ILE A 493 11.48 24.77 3.90
CA ILE A 493 12.44 23.75 4.30
C ILE A 493 11.69 22.43 4.44
N ARG A 494 12.17 21.39 3.76
CA ARG A 494 11.68 20.03 3.94
C ARG A 494 12.54 19.30 4.94
N ALA A 495 11.86 18.62 5.87
CA ALA A 495 12.45 17.65 6.76
C ALA A 495 11.68 16.34 6.64
N ASP A 496 12.02 15.58 5.61
CA ASP A 496 11.29 14.35 5.28
C ASP A 496 11.89 13.17 6.03
N VAL A 497 11.02 12.42 6.68
CA VAL A 497 11.40 11.29 7.53
C VAL A 497 11.04 10.01 6.78
N ILE A 498 12.06 9.27 6.33
CA ILE A 498 11.91 8.05 5.56
C ILE A 498 12.57 6.89 6.30
N GLY A 499 11.75 6.02 6.89
CA GLY A 499 12.23 4.92 7.74
C GLY A 499 13.04 5.46 8.90
N LYS A 500 14.34 5.18 8.92
CA LYS A 500 15.29 5.65 9.95
C LYS A 500 16.06 6.92 9.59
N TYR A 501 15.77 7.52 8.44
CA TYR A 501 16.52 8.67 7.93
C TYR A 501 15.67 9.94 7.95
N ILE A 502 16.33 11.07 8.21
CA ILE A 502 15.79 12.40 7.95
C ILE A 502 16.57 13.03 6.80
N VAL A 503 15.86 13.49 5.78
CA VAL A 503 16.41 14.25 4.66
C VAL A 503 16.02 15.71 4.81
N LEU A 504 17.03 16.58 4.81
CA LEU A 504 16.90 18.04 4.92
C LEU A 504 17.24 18.72 3.58
N GLY A 505 16.36 19.61 3.16
CA GLY A 505 16.53 20.33 1.89
C GLY A 505 15.61 21.54 1.76
N THR A 506 15.92 22.44 0.82
CA THR A 506 15.01 23.54 0.45
C THR A 506 14.16 23.11 -0.73
N GLN A 507 12.84 23.14 -0.58
CA GLN A 507 11.91 22.88 -1.68
C GLN A 507 11.98 24.04 -2.68
N ILE A 508 12.23 23.72 -3.95
CA ILE A 508 12.38 24.73 -5.00
C ILE A 508 11.04 25.02 -5.69
N ASN A 509 10.23 23.99 -5.97
CA ASN A 509 8.88 24.20 -6.48
C ASN A 509 7.94 24.69 -5.37
N VAL A 510 7.07 25.65 -5.67
CA VAL A 510 6.08 26.15 -4.71
C VAL A 510 4.96 25.13 -4.46
N HIS A 511 4.47 24.51 -5.54
CA HIS A 511 3.38 23.55 -5.49
C HIS A 511 3.85 22.17 -5.94
N ASP A 512 3.24 21.13 -5.37
CA ASP A 512 3.36 19.75 -5.85
C ASP A 512 3.20 19.71 -7.38
N MET A 513 4.23 19.26 -8.08
CA MET A 513 4.31 19.28 -9.54
C MET A 513 3.30 18.35 -10.21
N THR A 514 2.61 17.50 -9.46
CA THR A 514 1.54 16.62 -9.96
C THR A 514 0.16 17.28 -9.91
N LYS A 515 -0.01 18.31 -9.08
CA LYS A 515 -1.27 19.06 -8.94
C LYS A 515 -1.39 20.12 -10.02
N GLY A 516 -2.62 20.38 -10.44
CA GLY A 516 -2.91 21.45 -11.40
C GLY A 516 -2.48 21.18 -12.85
N ARG A 517 -1.93 20.00 -13.18
CA ARG A 517 -1.58 19.64 -14.56
C ARG A 517 -2.76 19.65 -15.51
N PHE A 518 -3.90 19.20 -15.01
CA PHE A 518 -5.16 19.21 -15.75
C PHE A 518 -6.21 19.95 -14.94
N VAL A 519 -7.01 20.75 -15.64
CA VAL A 519 -8.21 21.36 -15.08
C VAL A 519 -9.32 20.29 -15.09
N LEU A 520 -9.58 19.72 -13.92
CA LEU A 520 -10.61 18.69 -13.75
C LEU A 520 -11.95 19.35 -13.39
N LYS A 521 -12.91 19.33 -14.32
CA LYS A 521 -14.31 19.72 -14.06
C LYS A 521 -15.08 18.61 -13.35
N TYR A 522 -14.67 17.37 -13.58
CA TYR A 522 -15.21 16.18 -12.94
C TYR A 522 -14.11 15.47 -12.16
N HIS A 523 -14.42 15.14 -10.91
CA HIS A 523 -13.57 14.33 -10.04
C HIS A 523 -14.25 13.00 -9.75
N ASN A 524 -13.46 11.92 -9.82
CA ASN A 524 -13.87 10.61 -9.33
C ASN A 524 -13.23 10.42 -7.94
N ALA A 525 -13.91 9.71 -7.05
CA ALA A 525 -13.40 9.40 -5.71
C ALA A 525 -12.09 8.60 -5.74
N VAL A 526 -11.84 7.85 -6.82
CA VAL A 526 -10.63 7.03 -7.02
C VAL A 526 -9.94 7.44 -8.32
N THR A 527 -9.18 8.53 -8.26
CA THR A 527 -8.38 9.03 -9.39
C THR A 527 -6.90 8.77 -9.15
N ILE A 528 -6.23 8.17 -10.15
CA ILE A 528 -4.78 8.00 -10.14
C ILE A 528 -4.07 9.36 -10.26
N LYS A 529 -2.92 9.52 -9.60
CA LYS A 529 -2.08 10.71 -9.75
C LYS A 529 -1.44 10.76 -11.15
N SER A 530 -1.24 11.97 -11.66
CA SER A 530 -0.68 12.23 -13.01
C SER A 530 0.72 11.68 -13.20
N ASN A 531 1.59 11.75 -12.20
CA ASN A 531 2.94 11.19 -12.28
C ASN A 531 2.97 9.65 -12.37
N LEU A 532 2.08 8.96 -11.66
CA LEU A 532 1.95 7.50 -11.80
C LEU A 532 1.33 7.11 -13.14
N ALA A 533 0.32 7.86 -13.60
CA ALA A 533 -0.22 7.68 -14.94
C ALA A 533 0.88 7.83 -16.00
N TYR A 534 1.75 8.84 -15.88
CA TYR A 534 2.90 9.03 -16.75
C TYR A 534 3.84 7.81 -16.74
N VAL A 535 4.28 7.34 -15.56
CA VAL A 535 5.13 6.15 -15.43
C VAL A 535 4.50 4.94 -16.11
N MET A 536 3.20 4.69 -15.88
CA MET A 536 2.50 3.57 -16.49
C MET A 536 2.43 3.68 -18.02
N LEU A 537 2.25 4.88 -18.56
CA LEU A 537 2.25 5.10 -20.01
C LEU A 537 3.62 4.82 -20.64
N ARG A 538 4.72 5.18 -19.96
CA ARG A 538 6.09 4.86 -20.40
C ARG A 538 6.33 3.35 -20.47
N LEU A 539 5.76 2.59 -19.54
CA LEU A 539 5.84 1.13 -19.52
C LEU A 539 5.03 0.45 -20.64
N GLY A 540 4.06 1.15 -21.22
CA GLY A 540 3.18 0.66 -22.28
C GLY A 540 3.84 0.54 -23.65
N ASN A 541 5.09 0.99 -23.81
CA ASN A 541 5.82 1.03 -25.09
C ASN A 541 5.05 1.73 -26.22
N LEU A 542 4.38 2.83 -25.88
CA LEU A 542 3.55 3.59 -26.81
C LEU A 542 4.39 4.51 -27.70
N LEU A 543 3.99 4.62 -28.96
CA LEU A 543 4.54 5.52 -29.97
C LEU A 543 3.47 6.48 -30.49
N PRO A 544 3.86 7.63 -31.08
CA PRO A 544 2.92 8.48 -31.79
C PRO A 544 2.13 7.70 -32.85
N GLY A 545 0.80 7.85 -32.84
CA GLY A 545 -0.14 7.16 -33.72
C GLY A 545 -0.65 5.82 -33.23
N ASN A 546 -0.10 5.28 -32.13
CA ASN A 546 -0.68 4.12 -31.47
C ASN A 546 -2.09 4.39 -30.92
N LEU A 547 -2.82 3.31 -30.67
CA LEU A 547 -4.09 3.28 -29.96
C LEU A 547 -3.86 2.82 -28.51
N LEU A 548 -4.09 3.73 -27.57
CA LEU A 548 -4.14 3.47 -26.14
C LEU A 548 -5.60 3.21 -25.71
N LEU A 549 -5.79 2.15 -24.93
CA LEU A 549 -7.07 1.85 -24.27
C LEU A 549 -6.95 1.94 -22.75
N ASP A 550 -7.85 2.70 -22.12
CA ASP A 550 -8.08 2.69 -20.67
C ASP A 550 -9.53 2.26 -20.38
N PRO A 551 -9.78 0.97 -20.05
CA PRO A 551 -11.12 0.43 -19.89
C PRO A 551 -11.76 0.74 -18.52
N PHE A 552 -11.03 1.40 -17.61
CA PHE A 552 -11.51 1.83 -16.29
C PHE A 552 -11.12 3.30 -16.05
N CYS A 553 -11.44 4.16 -17.02
CA CYS A 553 -10.83 5.48 -17.13
C CYS A 553 -11.20 6.47 -16.02
N GLY A 554 -12.31 6.27 -15.30
CA GLY A 554 -12.71 7.12 -14.18
C GLY A 554 -12.85 8.59 -14.55
N SER A 555 -11.93 9.43 -14.09
CA SER A 555 -11.87 10.87 -14.43
C SER A 555 -11.10 11.18 -15.72
N GLY A 556 -10.53 10.17 -16.38
CA GLY A 556 -9.78 10.29 -17.63
C GLY A 556 -8.30 10.65 -17.48
N THR A 557 -7.70 10.50 -16.29
CA THR A 557 -6.32 10.97 -16.04
C THR A 557 -5.28 10.28 -16.94
N ILE A 558 -5.36 8.95 -17.12
CA ILE A 558 -4.40 8.21 -17.96
C ILE A 558 -4.52 8.65 -19.44
N PRO A 559 -5.72 8.66 -20.07
CA PRO A 559 -5.87 9.18 -21.43
C PRO A 559 -5.40 10.63 -21.60
N MET A 560 -5.68 11.52 -20.64
CA MET A 560 -5.23 12.91 -20.71
C MET A 560 -3.72 13.04 -20.59
N GLU A 561 -3.08 12.28 -19.68
CA GLU A 561 -1.62 12.25 -19.57
C GLU A 561 -0.99 11.70 -20.86
N ALA A 562 -1.59 10.71 -21.51
CA ALA A 562 -1.13 10.21 -22.81
C ALA A 562 -1.25 11.27 -23.91
N LEU A 563 -2.40 11.93 -24.02
CA LEU A 563 -2.61 13.01 -24.98
C LEU A 563 -1.61 14.15 -24.75
N GLN A 564 -1.32 14.50 -23.51
CA GLN A 564 -0.32 15.51 -23.18
C GLN A 564 1.10 15.05 -23.52
N MET A 565 1.47 13.81 -23.17
CA MET A 565 2.80 13.24 -23.41
C MET A 565 3.14 13.15 -24.91
N PHE A 566 2.16 12.76 -25.72
CA PHE A 566 2.32 12.63 -27.17
C PHE A 566 1.85 13.87 -27.95
N GLN A 567 1.61 15.01 -27.30
CA GLN A 567 1.15 16.25 -27.93
C GLN A 567 -0.10 16.05 -28.82
N GLY A 568 -1.01 15.19 -28.38
CA GLY A 568 -2.24 14.82 -29.08
C GLY A 568 -2.05 13.88 -30.27
N LYS A 569 -0.82 13.42 -30.54
CA LYS A 569 -0.47 12.49 -31.63
C LYS A 569 -0.58 11.03 -31.19
N ILE A 570 -1.63 10.69 -30.46
CA ILE A 570 -1.94 9.32 -30.04
C ILE A 570 -3.46 9.18 -30.05
N SER A 571 -3.95 8.01 -30.47
CA SER A 571 -5.37 7.70 -30.37
C SER A 571 -5.65 7.16 -28.97
N VAL A 572 -6.71 7.64 -28.33
CA VAL A 572 -7.13 7.19 -27.00
C VAL A 572 -8.59 6.77 -26.98
N VAL A 573 -8.85 5.64 -26.31
CA VAL A 573 -10.19 5.18 -25.97
C VAL A 573 -10.27 5.04 -24.44
N GLY A 574 -11.06 5.87 -23.80
CA GLY A 574 -11.41 5.74 -22.39
C GLY A 574 -12.78 5.08 -22.23
N MET A 575 -12.90 4.01 -21.45
CA MET A 575 -14.19 3.40 -21.12
C MET A 575 -14.41 3.41 -19.62
N ASP A 576 -15.67 3.51 -19.21
CA ASP A 576 -16.06 3.31 -17.83
C ASP A 576 -17.49 2.77 -17.77
N VAL A 577 -17.75 1.87 -16.82
CA VAL A 577 -19.09 1.31 -16.57
C VAL A 577 -20.03 2.36 -15.98
N SER A 578 -19.49 3.42 -15.37
CA SER A 578 -20.28 4.57 -14.95
C SER A 578 -20.39 5.57 -16.09
N LYS A 579 -21.61 5.76 -16.60
CA LYS A 579 -21.93 6.81 -17.58
C LYS A 579 -21.48 8.20 -17.11
N LYS A 580 -21.58 8.47 -15.80
CA LYS A 580 -21.12 9.73 -15.18
C LYS A 580 -19.61 9.88 -15.30
N SER A 581 -18.85 8.82 -15.04
CA SER A 581 -17.39 8.81 -15.17
C SER A 581 -16.95 8.99 -16.61
N ALA A 582 -17.50 8.22 -17.55
CA ALA A 582 -17.17 8.35 -18.98
C ALA A 582 -17.44 9.76 -19.52
N ASN A 583 -18.62 10.33 -19.21
CA ASN A 583 -18.95 11.70 -19.60
C ASN A 583 -18.08 12.75 -18.89
N GLY A 584 -17.74 12.51 -17.63
CA GLY A 584 -16.86 13.38 -16.84
C GLY A 584 -15.42 13.39 -17.36
N ALA A 585 -14.88 12.22 -17.71
CA ALA A 585 -13.60 12.06 -18.38
C ALA A 585 -13.58 12.81 -19.73
N TRP A 586 -14.66 12.70 -20.51
CA TRP A 586 -14.80 13.47 -21.74
C TRP A 586 -14.82 14.98 -21.49
N ALA A 587 -15.59 15.44 -20.50
CA ALA A 587 -15.66 16.85 -20.15
C ALA A 587 -14.31 17.41 -19.67
N ASN A 588 -13.53 16.60 -18.94
CA ASN A 588 -12.16 16.93 -18.55
C ASN A 588 -11.25 17.03 -19.77
N ALA A 589 -11.25 16.03 -20.65
CA ALA A 589 -10.42 16.02 -21.85
C ALA A 589 -10.72 17.25 -22.74
N LYS A 590 -12.00 17.51 -23.02
CA LYS A 590 -12.45 18.69 -23.76
C LYS A 590 -12.07 19.99 -23.07
N GLY A 591 -12.19 20.05 -21.73
CA GLY A 591 -11.81 21.21 -20.93
C GLY A 591 -10.32 21.55 -20.98
N ASN A 592 -9.47 20.56 -21.27
CA ASN A 592 -8.02 20.70 -21.42
C ASN A 592 -7.59 20.79 -22.90
N GLY A 593 -8.51 21.12 -23.82
CA GLY A 593 -8.20 21.36 -25.23
C GLY A 593 -8.18 20.11 -26.12
N TYR A 594 -8.57 18.94 -25.59
CA TYR A 594 -8.64 17.69 -26.37
C TYR A 594 -10.04 17.42 -26.89
N SER A 595 -10.58 18.34 -27.69
CA SER A 595 -11.86 18.13 -28.38
C SER A 595 -11.77 17.10 -29.51
N GLU A 596 -12.93 16.64 -29.97
CA GLU A 596 -13.12 15.69 -31.09
C GLU A 596 -12.62 16.25 -32.43
N LYS A 597 -12.42 17.57 -32.54
CA LYS A 597 -12.05 18.21 -33.79
C LYS A 597 -10.53 18.30 -34.00
N ASP A 598 -10.18 17.73 -35.16
CA ASP A 598 -9.06 17.99 -36.06
C ASP A 598 -7.83 17.08 -35.91
N GLY A 599 -7.85 15.98 -36.67
CA GLY A 599 -6.65 15.21 -36.99
C GLY A 599 -6.91 13.75 -37.38
N ILE A 600 -5.81 13.04 -37.60
CA ILE A 600 -5.73 11.60 -37.89
C ILE A 600 -6.01 10.73 -36.65
N TYR A 601 -5.99 11.33 -35.44
CA TYR A 601 -6.00 10.61 -34.17
C TYR A 601 -7.36 10.62 -33.48
N THR A 602 -7.78 9.46 -32.99
CA THR A 602 -9.10 9.26 -32.36
C THR A 602 -9.08 9.62 -30.87
N ARG A 603 -10.10 10.32 -30.39
CA ARG A 603 -10.27 10.67 -28.98
C ARG A 603 -11.68 10.31 -28.55
N ARG A 604 -11.84 9.13 -27.96
CA ARG A 604 -13.17 8.56 -27.70
C ARG A 604 -13.32 8.18 -26.23
N PHE A 605 -14.41 8.64 -25.60
CA PHE A 605 -14.76 8.27 -24.23
C PHE A 605 -16.15 7.65 -24.22
N VAL A 606 -16.30 6.42 -23.70
CA VAL A 606 -17.50 5.60 -23.88
C VAL A 606 -18.00 5.04 -22.55
N HIS A 607 -19.31 5.08 -22.36
CA HIS A 607 -19.97 4.30 -21.33
C HIS A 607 -20.06 2.83 -21.76
N ALA A 608 -19.23 1.97 -21.17
CA ALA A 608 -19.16 0.57 -21.56
C ALA A 608 -18.57 -0.30 -20.44
N ASP A 609 -18.90 -1.59 -20.45
CA ASP A 609 -18.38 -2.59 -19.53
C ASP A 609 -17.09 -3.21 -20.08
N ALA A 610 -16.00 -3.13 -19.31
CA ALA A 610 -14.70 -3.71 -19.66
C ALA A 610 -14.74 -5.24 -19.88
N ARG A 611 -15.75 -5.96 -19.35
CA ARG A 611 -15.96 -7.38 -19.61
C ARG A 611 -16.46 -7.67 -21.03
N GLY A 612 -17.06 -6.67 -21.68
CA GLY A 612 -17.59 -6.73 -23.05
C GLY A 612 -16.70 -6.00 -24.06
N LEU A 613 -15.39 -5.97 -23.82
CA LEU A 613 -14.43 -5.10 -24.52
C LEU A 613 -14.48 -5.23 -26.05
N ARG A 614 -14.61 -6.45 -26.57
CA ARG A 614 -14.71 -6.77 -28.00
C ARG A 614 -15.95 -6.21 -28.71
N ARG A 615 -16.93 -5.68 -27.95
CA ARG A 615 -18.09 -4.97 -28.52
C ARG A 615 -17.79 -3.50 -28.85
N GLN A 616 -16.70 -2.96 -28.31
CA GLN A 616 -16.35 -1.54 -28.42
C GLN A 616 -15.09 -1.30 -29.25
N VAL A 617 -14.22 -2.30 -29.32
CA VAL A 617 -12.91 -2.20 -29.96
C VAL A 617 -12.69 -3.48 -30.78
N GLU A 618 -12.10 -3.32 -31.97
CA GLU A 618 -11.81 -4.42 -32.89
C GLU A 618 -10.69 -5.32 -32.36
N ASP A 619 -10.68 -6.58 -32.78
CA ASP A 619 -9.60 -7.51 -32.47
C ASP A 619 -8.27 -7.00 -33.08
N ASP A 620 -7.15 -7.26 -32.40
CA ASP A 620 -5.78 -6.88 -32.84
C ASP A 620 -5.60 -5.40 -33.24
N SER A 621 -6.34 -4.49 -32.61
CA SER A 621 -6.32 -3.06 -32.96
C SER A 621 -5.62 -2.16 -31.92
N VAL A 622 -5.52 -2.61 -30.67
CA VAL A 622 -4.98 -1.84 -29.53
C VAL A 622 -3.48 -2.08 -29.39
N ASP A 623 -2.69 -1.02 -29.32
CA ASP A 623 -1.23 -1.11 -29.13
C ASP A 623 -0.87 -1.31 -27.65
N ALA A 624 -1.55 -0.60 -26.74
CA ALA A 624 -1.41 -0.84 -25.30
C ALA A 624 -2.70 -0.60 -24.53
N VAL A 625 -2.87 -1.36 -23.45
CA VAL A 625 -3.89 -1.11 -22.43
C VAL A 625 -3.20 -0.58 -21.18
N VAL A 626 -3.53 0.64 -20.74
CA VAL A 626 -2.95 1.23 -19.52
C VAL A 626 -4.09 1.65 -18.62
N THR A 627 -4.18 1.09 -17.41
CA THR A 627 -5.37 1.28 -16.59
C THR A 627 -5.15 1.11 -15.08
N ASN A 628 -5.89 1.91 -14.31
CA ASN A 628 -6.00 1.77 -12.86
C ASN A 628 -7.21 0.90 -12.51
N LEU A 629 -6.97 -0.35 -12.11
CA LEU A 629 -8.03 -1.31 -11.86
C LEU A 629 -8.80 -0.98 -10.57
N PRO A 630 -10.12 -1.26 -10.50
CA PRO A 630 -10.92 -0.97 -9.32
C PRO A 630 -10.52 -1.85 -8.13
N TRP A 631 -10.20 -1.26 -6.97
CA TRP A 631 -9.65 -2.05 -5.84
C TRP A 631 -10.68 -2.77 -4.96
N GLY A 632 -11.99 -2.55 -5.17
CA GLY A 632 -13.07 -3.16 -4.36
C GLY A 632 -13.19 -2.65 -2.91
N VAL A 633 -12.32 -1.74 -2.47
CA VAL A 633 -12.31 -1.17 -1.11
C VAL A 633 -13.01 0.21 -1.05
N MET A 634 -13.06 0.94 -2.16
CA MET A 634 -13.46 2.36 -2.21
C MET A 634 -14.73 2.64 -3.02
N THR A 635 -15.25 1.66 -3.75
CA THR A 635 -16.56 1.74 -4.40
C THR A 635 -17.56 1.11 -3.44
N GLY A 636 -18.50 1.88 -2.89
CA GLY A 636 -19.45 1.45 -1.83
C GLY A 636 -20.40 0.28 -2.17
N GLN A 637 -20.08 -0.54 -3.17
CA GLN A 637 -20.71 -1.82 -3.43
C GLN A 637 -19.86 -2.93 -2.80
N HIS A 638 -20.48 -3.71 -1.93
CA HIS A 638 -19.97 -4.99 -1.44
C HIS A 638 -19.81 -5.98 -2.61
N GLN A 639 -18.85 -5.77 -3.50
CA GLN A 639 -18.41 -6.81 -4.41
C GLN A 639 -17.61 -7.80 -3.56
N SER A 640 -18.08 -9.04 -3.48
CA SER A 640 -17.33 -10.14 -2.88
C SER A 640 -15.93 -10.21 -3.52
N GLY A 641 -14.92 -10.69 -2.79
CA GLY A 641 -13.57 -10.88 -3.34
C GLY A 641 -13.58 -11.68 -4.66
N ASP A 642 -14.55 -12.58 -4.79
CA ASP A 642 -14.81 -13.39 -5.99
C ASP A 642 -15.28 -12.54 -7.17
N ALA A 643 -16.17 -11.56 -6.97
CA ALA A 643 -16.67 -10.71 -8.05
C ALA A 643 -15.56 -9.86 -8.68
N LEU A 644 -14.61 -9.36 -7.88
CA LEU A 644 -13.47 -8.61 -8.39
C LEU A 644 -12.47 -9.51 -9.12
N GLN A 645 -12.28 -10.73 -8.62
CA GLN A 645 -11.45 -11.73 -9.30
C GLN A 645 -12.04 -12.09 -10.67
N THR A 646 -13.35 -12.39 -10.73
CA THR A 646 -14.04 -12.67 -12.00
C THR A 646 -13.94 -11.50 -12.96
N LEU A 647 -14.09 -10.25 -12.48
CA LEU A 647 -13.90 -9.05 -13.30
C LEU A 647 -12.51 -9.05 -13.96
N TYR A 648 -11.45 -9.22 -13.17
CA TYR A 648 -10.08 -9.22 -13.68
C TYR A 648 -9.82 -10.37 -14.65
N GLU A 649 -10.27 -11.59 -14.33
CA GLU A 649 -10.11 -12.77 -15.18
C GLU A 649 -10.80 -12.58 -16.55
N VAL A 650 -12.06 -12.12 -16.56
CA VAL A 650 -12.82 -11.88 -17.79
C VAL A 650 -12.24 -10.71 -18.57
N PHE A 651 -11.86 -9.62 -17.90
CA PHE A 651 -11.22 -8.47 -18.52
C PHE A 651 -9.94 -8.88 -19.24
N LEU A 652 -8.98 -9.51 -18.56
CA LEU A 652 -7.70 -9.91 -19.15
C LEU A 652 -7.88 -10.87 -20.32
N ARG A 653 -8.84 -11.79 -20.23
CA ARG A 653 -9.18 -12.71 -21.32
C ARG A 653 -9.62 -11.95 -22.58
N ASN A 654 -10.46 -10.92 -22.41
CA ASN A 654 -10.93 -10.09 -23.52
C ASN A 654 -9.85 -9.14 -24.05
N SER A 655 -8.99 -8.61 -23.18
CA SER A 655 -7.86 -7.77 -23.59
C SER A 655 -6.91 -8.48 -24.53
N TRP A 656 -6.73 -9.79 -24.38
CA TRP A 656 -5.90 -10.58 -25.30
C TRP A 656 -6.38 -10.50 -26.75
N TYR A 657 -7.70 -10.47 -27.00
CA TYR A 657 -8.23 -10.43 -28.36
C TYR A 657 -8.03 -9.08 -29.03
N VAL A 658 -8.15 -7.98 -28.29
CA VAL A 658 -8.07 -6.63 -28.89
C VAL A 658 -6.65 -6.09 -29.00
N LEU A 659 -5.71 -6.59 -28.20
CA LEU A 659 -4.32 -6.16 -28.27
C LEU A 659 -3.67 -6.70 -29.53
N LYS A 660 -2.83 -5.89 -30.18
CA LYS A 660 -1.92 -6.37 -31.21
C LYS A 660 -0.90 -7.35 -30.62
N PRO A 661 -0.36 -8.30 -31.41
CA PRO A 661 0.80 -9.09 -31.01
C PRO A 661 1.95 -8.19 -30.53
N GLY A 662 2.56 -8.51 -29.39
CA GLY A 662 3.57 -7.66 -28.73
C GLY A 662 3.00 -6.43 -28.00
N GLY A 663 1.70 -6.19 -28.06
CA GLY A 663 1.03 -5.12 -27.31
C GLY A 663 1.04 -5.38 -25.80
N ARG A 664 1.16 -4.33 -25.00
CA ARG A 664 1.33 -4.42 -23.54
C ARG A 664 0.07 -4.05 -22.77
N LEU A 665 -0.20 -4.76 -21.67
CA LEU A 665 -1.07 -4.27 -20.60
C LEU A 665 -0.22 -3.77 -19.44
N VAL A 666 -0.50 -2.54 -19.00
CA VAL A 666 0.07 -1.94 -17.79
C VAL A 666 -1.05 -1.69 -16.80
N LEU A 667 -1.03 -2.44 -15.71
CA LEU A 667 -2.12 -2.53 -14.74
C LEU A 667 -1.67 -1.98 -13.40
N PHE A 668 -2.43 -1.05 -12.82
CA PHE A 668 -2.24 -0.62 -11.44
C PHE A 668 -3.25 -1.34 -10.53
N VAL A 669 -2.74 -2.16 -9.62
CA VAL A 669 -3.54 -3.08 -8.80
C VAL A 669 -3.17 -3.01 -7.33
N LEU A 670 -4.15 -3.03 -6.43
CA LEU A 670 -3.85 -3.09 -4.99
C LEU A 670 -3.31 -4.46 -4.55
N ARG A 671 -3.75 -5.55 -5.20
CA ARG A 671 -3.42 -6.93 -4.82
C ARG A 671 -2.58 -7.62 -5.89
N GLY A 672 -1.29 -7.33 -5.94
CA GLY A 672 -0.35 -7.88 -6.94
C GLY A 672 -0.36 -9.41 -7.02
N LEU A 673 -0.35 -10.11 -5.87
CA LEU A 673 -0.37 -11.58 -5.84
C LEU A 673 -1.64 -12.20 -6.44
N GLN A 674 -2.81 -11.57 -6.23
CA GLN A 674 -4.06 -12.00 -6.84
C GLN A 674 -3.99 -11.87 -8.35
N MET A 675 -3.50 -10.72 -8.84
CA MET A 675 -3.30 -10.48 -10.27
C MET A 675 -2.32 -11.50 -10.89
N MET A 676 -1.24 -11.80 -10.20
CA MET A 676 -0.26 -12.82 -10.60
C MET A 676 -0.87 -14.22 -10.73
N ARG A 677 -1.73 -14.63 -9.79
CA ARG A 677 -2.45 -15.91 -9.88
C ARG A 677 -3.36 -15.95 -11.11
N ILE A 678 -4.04 -14.86 -11.42
CA ILE A 678 -4.89 -14.75 -12.61
C ILE A 678 -4.06 -14.84 -13.89
N ILE A 679 -2.96 -14.08 -13.99
CA ILE A 679 -2.07 -14.09 -15.15
C ILE A 679 -1.50 -15.50 -15.37
N ARG A 680 -1.11 -16.21 -14.30
CA ARG A 680 -0.65 -17.61 -14.38
C ARG A 680 -1.73 -18.58 -14.86
N LYS A 681 -3.01 -18.38 -14.51
CA LYS A 681 -4.13 -19.17 -15.07
C LYS A 681 -4.33 -18.92 -16.57
N LEU A 682 -3.97 -17.72 -17.03
CA LEU A 682 -3.97 -17.32 -18.43
C LEU A 682 -2.59 -17.54 -19.08
N SER A 683 -1.77 -18.44 -18.52
CA SER A 683 -0.45 -18.80 -19.06
C SER A 683 -0.56 -19.15 -20.54
N GLY A 684 0.46 -18.85 -21.33
CA GLY A 684 0.45 -19.10 -22.78
C GLY A 684 -0.32 -18.08 -23.64
N ARG A 685 -0.94 -17.06 -23.04
CA ARG A 685 -1.49 -15.87 -23.73
C ARG A 685 -0.67 -14.61 -23.53
N PHE A 686 -0.08 -14.48 -22.34
CA PHE A 686 0.69 -13.31 -21.95
C PHE A 686 2.05 -13.71 -21.40
N ASN A 687 3.06 -12.89 -21.66
CA ASN A 687 4.31 -12.89 -20.94
C ASN A 687 4.25 -11.90 -19.78
N LEU A 688 4.77 -12.26 -18.61
CA LEU A 688 4.94 -11.31 -17.51
C LEU A 688 6.28 -10.61 -17.67
N LEU A 689 6.24 -9.29 -17.84
CA LEU A 689 7.44 -8.48 -18.00
C LEU A 689 7.89 -7.86 -16.67
N LEU A 690 6.96 -7.34 -15.87
CA LEU A 690 7.30 -6.59 -14.66
C LEU A 690 6.20 -6.70 -13.60
N VAL A 691 6.61 -6.80 -12.34
CA VAL A 691 5.79 -6.48 -11.17
C VAL A 691 6.60 -5.52 -10.31
N ASN A 692 6.11 -4.31 -10.12
CA ASN A 692 6.78 -3.30 -9.31
C ASN A 692 5.84 -2.76 -8.24
N VAL A 693 6.25 -2.81 -6.98
CA VAL A 693 5.47 -2.28 -5.86
C VAL A 693 5.70 -0.78 -5.77
N ILE A 694 4.61 -0.01 -5.72
CA ILE A 694 4.63 1.44 -5.59
C ILE A 694 3.91 1.81 -4.31
N ARG A 695 4.55 2.57 -3.43
CA ARG A 695 3.84 3.10 -2.26
C ARG A 695 2.99 4.29 -2.66
N THR A 696 1.72 4.24 -2.28
CA THR A 696 0.82 5.39 -2.25
C THR A 696 0.47 5.68 -0.79
N SER A 697 -0.02 6.88 -0.48
CA SER A 697 -0.13 7.44 0.88
C SER A 697 -0.45 6.41 1.99
N ASN A 698 -1.44 5.52 1.78
CA ASN A 698 -1.82 4.50 2.76
C ASN A 698 -1.82 3.05 2.24
N ASN A 699 -1.36 2.80 1.01
CA ASN A 699 -1.47 1.48 0.36
C ASN A 699 -0.20 1.14 -0.42
N LEU A 700 0.03 -0.16 -0.66
CA LEU A 700 1.13 -0.69 -1.47
C LEU A 700 0.61 -1.35 -2.77
N PRO A 701 0.02 -0.59 -3.70
CA PRO A 701 -0.34 -1.12 -5.00
C PRO A 701 0.90 -1.53 -5.83
N CYS A 702 0.67 -2.35 -6.85
CA CYS A 702 1.67 -2.77 -7.80
C CYS A 702 1.34 -2.25 -9.21
N ILE A 703 2.36 -1.86 -9.95
CA ILE A 703 2.31 -1.79 -11.41
C ILE A 703 2.69 -3.18 -11.93
N VAL A 704 1.81 -3.79 -12.73
CA VAL A 704 2.04 -5.06 -13.40
C VAL A 704 2.06 -4.83 -14.90
N VAL A 705 3.13 -5.27 -15.56
CA VAL A 705 3.27 -5.20 -17.02
C VAL A 705 3.28 -6.61 -17.59
N ILE A 706 2.35 -6.86 -18.50
CA ILE A 706 2.28 -8.10 -19.27
C ILE A 706 2.22 -7.79 -20.76
N GLU A 707 2.70 -8.70 -21.59
CA GLU A 707 2.77 -8.53 -23.05
C GLU A 707 2.02 -9.66 -23.74
N LYS A 708 1.25 -9.34 -24.78
CA LYS A 708 0.53 -10.35 -25.58
C LYS A 708 1.52 -11.19 -26.40
N LEU A 709 1.41 -12.51 -26.25
CA LEU A 709 2.11 -13.48 -27.10
C LEU A 709 1.45 -13.58 -28.48
N GLU A 710 2.26 -13.84 -29.52
CA GLU A 710 1.79 -13.97 -30.92
C GLU A 710 0.80 -15.13 -31.13
N SER A 711 0.90 -16.20 -30.33
CA SER A 711 0.00 -17.35 -30.39
C SER A 711 -0.61 -17.69 -29.04
N ASP A 712 -1.87 -18.14 -29.04
CA ASP A 712 -2.53 -18.71 -27.84
C ASP A 712 -2.03 -20.14 -27.65
N ARG A 713 -0.85 -20.29 -27.05
CA ARG A 713 -0.19 -21.60 -26.85
C ARG A 713 -1.08 -22.58 -26.10
N VAL A 714 -2.01 -22.10 -25.27
CA VAL A 714 -3.00 -22.94 -24.57
C VAL A 714 -4.07 -23.43 -25.54
N ARG A 715 -4.61 -22.56 -26.38
CA ARG A 715 -5.54 -23.01 -27.44
C ARG A 715 -4.86 -23.94 -28.43
N ASP A 716 -3.59 -23.74 -28.75
CA ASP A 716 -2.85 -24.63 -29.65
C ASP A 716 -2.56 -25.98 -29.01
N ALA A 717 -2.24 -26.02 -27.71
CA ALA A 717 -2.13 -27.26 -26.95
C ALA A 717 -3.49 -27.99 -26.84
N ILE A 718 -4.57 -27.27 -26.55
CA ILE A 718 -5.93 -27.83 -26.48
C ILE A 718 -6.42 -28.28 -27.86
N LYS A 719 -6.16 -27.52 -28.93
CA LYS A 719 -6.44 -27.94 -30.31
C LYS A 719 -5.62 -29.17 -30.70
N GLY A 720 -4.36 -29.26 -30.29
CA GLY A 720 -3.53 -30.44 -30.48
C GLY A 720 -4.10 -31.66 -29.75
N GLN A 721 -4.54 -31.49 -28.50
CA GLN A 721 -5.20 -32.54 -27.71
C GLN A 721 -6.58 -32.92 -28.26
N LEU A 722 -7.39 -31.95 -28.71
CA LEU A 722 -8.70 -32.19 -29.33
C LEU A 722 -8.54 -32.82 -30.72
N ALA A 723 -7.55 -32.41 -31.51
CA ALA A 723 -7.23 -33.06 -32.78
C ALA A 723 -6.71 -34.48 -32.59
N HIS A 724 -5.98 -34.74 -31.49
CA HIS A 724 -5.58 -36.08 -31.07
C HIS A 724 -6.80 -36.88 -30.58
N LEU A 725 -7.68 -36.31 -29.76
CA LEU A 725 -8.93 -36.95 -29.29
C LEU A 725 -9.91 -37.24 -30.42
N ASN A 726 -9.99 -36.39 -31.45
CA ASN A 726 -10.79 -36.62 -32.66
C ASN A 726 -10.32 -37.85 -33.46
N GLN A 727 -9.10 -38.36 -33.22
CA GLN A 727 -8.65 -39.63 -33.79
C GLN A 727 -9.22 -40.85 -33.05
N PHE A 728 -9.76 -40.66 -31.85
CA PHE A 728 -10.32 -41.71 -31.00
C PHE A 728 -11.85 -41.64 -30.87
N VAL A 729 -12.47 -40.58 -31.40
CA VAL A 729 -13.93 -40.38 -31.35
C VAL A 729 -14.47 -40.23 -32.76
N SER A 730 -15.01 -41.32 -33.32
CA SER A 730 -15.81 -41.27 -34.54
C SER A 730 -17.26 -40.94 -34.18
N VAL A 731 -17.62 -39.67 -34.20
CA VAL A 731 -19.03 -39.29 -34.09
C VAL A 731 -19.65 -39.36 -35.49
N SER A 732 -20.76 -40.10 -35.66
CA SER A 732 -21.46 -40.12 -36.94
C SER A 732 -22.04 -38.74 -37.26
N PRO A 733 -22.17 -38.36 -38.55
CA PRO A 733 -22.74 -37.07 -38.94
C PRO A 733 -24.11 -36.80 -38.29
N GLU A 734 -24.92 -37.84 -38.07
CA GLU A 734 -26.24 -37.70 -37.43
C GLU A 734 -26.14 -37.27 -35.95
N ILE A 735 -25.17 -37.80 -35.18
CA ILE A 735 -24.98 -37.43 -33.78
C ILE A 735 -24.42 -36.00 -33.68
N PHE A 736 -23.48 -35.62 -34.55
CA PHE A 736 -22.94 -34.26 -34.59
C PHE A 736 -24.03 -33.21 -34.85
N GLN A 737 -24.97 -33.52 -35.75
CA GLN A 737 -26.09 -32.66 -36.08
C GLN A 737 -27.07 -32.55 -34.90
N SER A 738 -27.40 -33.67 -34.22
CA SER A 738 -28.29 -33.65 -33.04
C SER A 738 -27.77 -32.78 -31.88
N ILE A 739 -26.45 -32.66 -31.70
CA ILE A 739 -25.84 -31.86 -30.63
C ILE A 739 -25.83 -30.36 -30.98
N HIS A 740 -25.89 -30.00 -32.26
CA HIS A 740 -25.73 -28.62 -32.73
C HIS A 740 -27.00 -27.98 -33.33
N THR A 741 -28.12 -28.72 -33.40
CA THR A 741 -29.43 -28.21 -33.85
C THR A 741 -30.50 -28.18 -32.78
N GLU A 742 -30.15 -28.12 -31.48
CA GLU A 742 -31.11 -27.59 -30.50
C GLU A 742 -31.22 -26.07 -30.75
N GLU A 743 -32.19 -25.70 -31.58
CA GLU A 743 -32.72 -24.34 -31.62
C GLU A 743 -33.20 -24.01 -30.20
N LEU A 744 -32.56 -23.03 -29.59
CA LEU A 744 -33.03 -22.41 -28.36
C LEU A 744 -34.37 -21.74 -28.69
N GLU A 745 -35.47 -22.36 -28.27
CA GLU A 745 -36.76 -21.66 -28.17
C GLU A 745 -36.60 -20.56 -27.11
N ASP A 746 -36.77 -19.31 -27.56
CA ASP A 746 -36.84 -18.11 -26.73
C ASP A 746 -38.07 -18.20 -25.81
N ASP A 747 -37.83 -18.25 -24.49
CA ASP A 747 -38.78 -17.84 -23.43
C ASP A 747 -38.04 -17.25 -22.22
#